data_AF-A0A6A6XAV6-F1
#
_entry.id   AF-A0A6A6XAV6-F1
#
_cell.length_a   1.000
_cell.length_b   1.000
_cell.length_c   1.000
_cell.angle_alpha   90.00
_cell.angle_beta   90.00
_cell.angle_gamma   90.00
#
_symmetry.space_group_name_H-M   'P 1'
#
loop_
_entity.id
_entity.type
_entity.pdbx_description
1 polymer ?
#
loop_
_entity_poly.entity_id
_entity_poly.type
_entity_poly.pdbx_seq_one_letter_code
_entity_poly.pdbx_strand_id
1 'polypeptide(L)'
;MHRNTLISALSLISSFYPAPATSEDPNVETESHTHNANHIFNAVHSSMRQWGSSLNHNGMSFFLATVPEGTQLYHGTSNSESVKGMEWLAFEPEHALIFAHPRGRGPGGRPPPGKGGPGERPGDGIEEQDDEEIPEDRRGGRGSEASKEGHGEHQGGKGSWPPPPHGHPPFDGPYHGTPPPPKGHPQEPPSDHGPPPPHHKPPFSEPHRGPPPPPSYPPPPHHGKPSNPHGPRPDDDEYSHSDYLHEPHHRPRPDHGPPPPHKRDRQHPLIVGSSTEPAKTGYLHTYVPKRPLKLLYLDGMSAGKTSNGTLDTQDILLLNLTSHGAMGGEYDRARGLCNLTSTLWQGKIDGVLRMEGGFEIILCEFEKHLKTQDIMPVVDNGWDGRQMGGWTYQKAITDRYHGIGGGRVVLDYSNFVSAFEYPGLDLWNNDVVSDTKMPRLQNASPDDLMEIKGAVTKMVLSGTRSEGQGVNVNWQEITDAVLQRYSAPLHHLHTNVAVRASKEAYASYLSTLLHPFIDHTARNSSAEVKRCISQFIPPLPASTPPFALPSLAHKAIHALTHTLCTTLLSASDIATLSLSRSLASTSPPPSHALQLVDSLREYLQWTSWKLCTGCGDAEICVVPIWPMGSLEQHRKPRCQSGEERGSSGYWGYRGFGPPPGEGPPGEGRPGQERPGRERWRKEKCE
;
A
#
# COMPACT_ATOMS: atom_id res chain seq x y z
N MET A 1 2.19 -59.04 -82.54
CA MET A 1 2.67 -60.17 -81.71
C MET A 1 3.58 -59.61 -80.62
N HIS A 2 3.59 -60.23 -79.43
CA HIS A 2 4.43 -59.89 -78.25
C HIS A 2 4.14 -58.47 -77.67
N ARG A 3 3.63 -58.32 -76.44
CA ARG A 3 4.19 -58.62 -75.09
C ARG A 3 5.37 -57.73 -74.70
N ASN A 4 5.12 -56.80 -73.77
CA ASN A 4 5.42 -57.07 -72.36
C ASN A 4 4.54 -56.23 -71.41
N THR A 5 4.54 -56.61 -70.14
CA THR A 5 3.65 -56.09 -69.08
C THR A 5 4.51 -55.61 -67.91
N LEU A 6 4.09 -54.57 -67.18
CA LEU A 6 4.02 -54.53 -65.69
C LEU A 6 3.72 -53.12 -65.15
N ILE A 7 2.53 -52.98 -64.53
CA ILE A 7 2.23 -52.31 -63.25
C ILE A 7 3.04 -51.04 -62.87
N SER A 8 2.35 -49.91 -62.83
CA SER A 8 2.03 -49.24 -61.55
C SER A 8 0.81 -48.32 -61.70
N ALA A 9 -0.05 -48.30 -60.67
CA ALA A 9 -1.16 -47.35 -60.53
C ALA A 9 -0.62 -46.03 -59.90
N LEU A 10 -1.32 -44.89 -59.92
CA LEU A 10 -2.62 -44.67 -59.27
C LEU A 10 -3.49 -43.67 -60.04
N SER A 11 -4.82 -43.79 -59.88
CA SER A 11 -5.81 -42.95 -60.53
C SER A 11 -6.04 -41.61 -59.83
N LEU A 12 -6.45 -40.63 -60.63
CA LEU A 12 -7.09 -39.40 -60.16
C LEU A 12 -8.38 -39.74 -59.41
N ILE A 13 -8.53 -39.25 -58.18
CA ILE A 13 -9.83 -38.98 -57.55
C ILE A 13 -9.78 -37.53 -57.08
N SER A 14 -10.72 -36.72 -57.56
CA SER A 14 -10.86 -35.33 -57.14
C SER A 14 -11.52 -35.28 -55.76
N SER A 15 -10.80 -34.74 -54.79
CA SER A 15 -11.35 -34.40 -53.47
C SER A 15 -11.56 -32.90 -53.37
N PHE A 16 -12.76 -32.49 -52.95
CA PHE A 16 -13.08 -31.09 -52.70
C PHE A 16 -12.27 -30.57 -51.50
N TYR A 17 -11.23 -29.78 -51.77
CA TYR A 17 -10.62 -28.91 -50.76
C TYR A 17 -11.36 -27.57 -50.75
N PRO A 18 -11.96 -27.14 -49.62
CA PRO A 18 -12.32 -25.74 -49.45
C PRO A 18 -11.03 -24.90 -49.39
N ALA A 19 -11.01 -23.77 -50.08
CA ALA A 19 -9.91 -22.81 -49.97
C ALA A 19 -9.87 -22.23 -48.53
N PRO A 20 -8.69 -21.87 -48.00
CA PRO A 20 -8.60 -21.22 -46.71
C PRO A 20 -9.29 -19.85 -46.76
N ALA A 21 -10.36 -19.69 -45.98
CA ALA A 21 -11.07 -18.41 -45.87
C ALA A 21 -10.24 -17.43 -45.05
N THR A 22 -9.53 -16.51 -45.73
CA THR A 22 -8.85 -15.38 -45.10
C THR A 22 -9.88 -14.30 -44.73
N SER A 23 -10.71 -14.59 -43.73
CA SER A 23 -11.53 -13.59 -43.05
C SER A 23 -10.76 -13.03 -41.85
N GLU A 24 -9.85 -12.09 -42.12
CA GLU A 24 -9.31 -11.24 -41.05
C GLU A 24 -10.46 -10.34 -40.56
N ASP A 25 -10.98 -10.64 -39.38
CA ASP A 25 -11.96 -9.79 -38.71
C ASP A 25 -11.25 -8.52 -38.23
N PRO A 26 -11.62 -7.31 -38.71
CA PRO A 26 -10.97 -6.06 -38.30
C PRO A 26 -11.22 -5.69 -36.83
N ASN A 27 -11.99 -6.49 -36.10
CA ASN A 27 -12.32 -6.32 -34.68
C ASN A 27 -11.51 -7.23 -33.74
N VAL A 28 -10.38 -7.78 -34.18
CA VAL A 28 -9.36 -8.32 -33.27
C VAL A 28 -8.76 -7.15 -32.48
N GLU A 29 -9.30 -6.91 -31.28
CA GLU A 29 -8.66 -6.08 -30.26
C GLU A 29 -7.22 -6.58 -30.07
N THR A 30 -6.22 -5.75 -30.41
CA THR A 30 -4.82 -6.07 -30.19
C THR A 30 -4.57 -6.11 -28.68
N GLU A 31 -4.56 -7.32 -28.11
CA GLU A 31 -4.40 -7.51 -26.68
C GLU A 31 -3.16 -6.78 -26.17
N SER A 32 -3.39 -5.68 -25.45
CA SER A 32 -2.33 -4.89 -24.83
C SER A 32 -1.80 -5.70 -23.65
N HIS A 33 -0.84 -6.59 -23.92
CA HIS A 33 -0.14 -7.42 -22.94
C HIS A 33 0.45 -6.55 -21.84
N THR A 34 -0.34 -6.36 -20.78
CA THR A 34 0.00 -5.47 -19.69
C THR A 34 0.97 -6.21 -18.79
N HIS A 35 2.24 -5.84 -18.89
CA HIS A 35 3.32 -6.43 -18.12
C HIS A 35 2.99 -6.35 -16.62
N ASN A 36 3.26 -7.43 -15.87
CA ASN A 36 2.95 -7.54 -14.43
C ASN A 36 1.50 -7.13 -14.04
N ALA A 37 0.49 -7.36 -14.89
CA ALA A 37 -0.90 -6.96 -14.63
C ALA A 37 -1.45 -7.43 -13.26
N ASN A 38 -1.04 -8.60 -12.80
CA ASN A 38 -1.32 -9.13 -11.45
C ASN A 38 -0.77 -8.23 -10.33
N HIS A 39 0.46 -7.74 -10.45
CA HIS A 39 1.07 -6.86 -9.46
C HIS A 39 0.44 -5.45 -9.49
N ILE A 40 0.09 -4.94 -10.68
CA ILE A 40 -0.62 -3.65 -10.84
C ILE A 40 -2.04 -3.73 -10.24
N PHE A 41 -2.78 -4.81 -10.54
CA PHE A 41 -4.07 -5.09 -9.91
C PHE A 41 -3.94 -5.16 -8.38
N ASN A 42 -2.93 -5.87 -7.87
CA ASN A 42 -2.70 -6.02 -6.44
C ASN A 42 -2.30 -4.69 -5.77
N ALA A 43 -1.59 -3.79 -6.46
CA ALA A 43 -1.29 -2.45 -5.99
C ALA A 43 -2.57 -1.59 -5.88
N VAL A 44 -3.43 -1.58 -6.91
CA VAL A 44 -4.74 -0.89 -6.88
C VAL A 44 -5.60 -1.42 -5.72
N HIS A 45 -5.74 -2.74 -5.59
CA HIS A 45 -6.47 -3.37 -4.48
C HIS A 45 -5.89 -3.07 -3.08
N SER A 46 -4.56 -2.96 -2.95
CA SER A 46 -3.88 -2.82 -1.65
C SER A 46 -3.59 -1.38 -1.23
N SER A 47 -3.75 -0.42 -2.15
CA SER A 47 -3.53 1.00 -1.91
C SER A 47 -4.44 1.54 -0.79
N MET A 48 -3.85 2.29 0.14
CA MET A 48 -4.49 2.74 1.41
C MET A 48 -5.03 1.61 2.32
N ARG A 49 -4.59 0.36 2.14
CA ARG A 49 -4.97 -0.80 2.97
C ARG A 49 -3.75 -1.48 3.58
N GLN A 50 -3.70 -1.54 4.91
CA GLN A 50 -2.51 -2.01 5.60
C GLN A 50 -2.25 -3.51 5.42
N TRP A 51 -3.28 -4.35 5.24
CA TRP A 51 -3.08 -5.80 5.07
C TRP A 51 -2.27 -6.13 3.81
N GLY A 52 -2.73 -5.61 2.66
CA GLY A 52 -2.05 -5.80 1.39
C GLY A 52 -0.70 -5.10 1.35
N SER A 53 -0.61 -3.89 1.89
CA SER A 53 0.63 -3.11 1.92
C SER A 53 1.68 -3.66 2.89
N SER A 54 1.31 -4.46 3.90
CA SER A 54 2.28 -5.18 4.76
C SER A 54 2.74 -6.52 4.17
N LEU A 55 1.85 -7.26 3.49
CA LEU A 55 2.21 -8.53 2.84
C LEU A 55 2.91 -8.37 1.48
N ASN A 56 2.80 -7.20 0.85
CA ASN A 56 3.52 -6.78 -0.35
C ASN A 56 4.27 -5.48 -0.06
N HIS A 57 5.23 -5.53 0.86
CA HIS A 57 5.80 -4.32 1.51
C HIS A 57 6.65 -3.43 0.61
N ASN A 58 7.21 -3.95 -0.49
CA ASN A 58 7.93 -3.12 -1.45
C ASN A 58 6.94 -2.61 -2.50
N GLY A 59 6.38 -1.43 -2.21
CA GLY A 59 5.56 -0.69 -3.14
C GLY A 59 6.35 -0.23 -4.36
N MET A 60 5.66 -0.15 -5.51
CA MET A 60 6.22 0.21 -6.82
C MET A 60 5.29 1.17 -7.60
N SER A 61 4.28 1.74 -6.94
CA SER A 61 3.22 2.54 -7.56
C SER A 61 3.01 3.88 -6.86
N PHE A 62 2.69 4.89 -7.66
CA PHE A 62 2.61 6.29 -7.31
C PHE A 62 1.22 6.80 -7.68
N PHE A 63 0.44 7.22 -6.69
CA PHE A 63 -0.92 7.74 -6.88
C PHE A 63 -0.99 9.21 -6.46
N LEU A 64 -1.84 10.00 -7.09
CA LEU A 64 -2.24 11.29 -6.51
C LEU A 64 -3.31 11.05 -5.45
N ALA A 65 -3.09 11.60 -4.25
CA ALA A 65 -3.94 11.45 -3.09
C ALA A 65 -4.51 12.81 -2.65
N THR A 66 -5.77 12.82 -2.22
CA THR A 66 -6.43 13.98 -1.63
C THR A 66 -6.89 13.65 -0.22
N VAL A 67 -6.47 14.44 0.77
CA VAL A 67 -7.01 14.42 2.14
C VAL A 67 -8.04 15.53 2.26
N PRO A 68 -9.33 15.25 2.53
CA PRO A 68 -10.37 16.28 2.60
C PRO A 68 -10.13 17.32 3.70
N GLU A 69 -10.68 18.51 3.50
CA GLU A 69 -10.74 19.55 4.54
C GLU A 69 -11.47 19.05 5.79
N GLY A 70 -11.04 19.47 6.98
CA GLY A 70 -11.63 19.01 8.24
C GLY A 70 -11.24 17.59 8.69
N THR A 71 -10.47 16.84 7.89
CA THR A 71 -9.87 15.57 8.34
C THR A 71 -8.92 15.82 9.52
N GLN A 72 -9.17 15.21 10.67
CA GLN A 72 -8.26 15.30 11.82
C GLN A 72 -6.97 14.50 11.56
N LEU A 73 -5.84 15.14 11.82
CA LEU A 73 -4.49 14.61 11.66
C LEU A 73 -3.67 14.92 12.92
N TYR A 74 -2.82 13.99 13.33
CA TYR A 74 -2.15 14.01 14.63
C TYR A 74 -0.63 14.08 14.51
N HIS A 75 0.03 14.75 15.45
CA HIS A 75 1.49 14.86 15.51
C HIS A 75 1.94 14.80 16.98
N GLY A 76 2.91 13.94 17.29
CA GLY A 76 3.51 13.83 18.62
C GLY A 76 4.88 14.49 18.65
N THR A 77 5.14 15.29 19.68
CA THR A 77 6.41 16.01 19.84
C THR A 77 6.74 16.31 21.31
N SER A 78 7.91 16.90 21.56
CA SER A 78 8.31 17.44 22.87
C SER A 78 8.04 18.93 23.03
N ASN A 79 7.57 19.62 21.99
CA ASN A 79 7.28 21.06 22.00
C ASN A 79 5.79 21.34 22.20
N SER A 80 5.43 22.40 22.93
CA SER A 80 4.04 22.86 23.10
C SER A 80 3.56 23.85 22.02
N GLU A 81 4.48 24.37 21.19
CA GLU A 81 4.15 25.30 20.11
C GLU A 81 3.73 24.58 18.82
N SER A 82 2.73 25.12 18.13
CA SER A 82 2.29 24.62 16.82
C SER A 82 3.42 24.61 15.78
N VAL A 83 3.56 23.50 15.08
CA VAL A 83 4.55 23.29 14.01
C VAL A 83 4.29 24.22 12.84
N LYS A 84 5.37 24.73 12.22
CA LYS A 84 5.31 25.69 11.11
C LYS A 84 5.85 25.16 9.78
N GLY A 85 7.00 24.50 9.82
CA GLY A 85 7.75 24.02 8.65
C GLY A 85 7.32 22.63 8.17
N MET A 86 8.32 21.85 7.74
CA MET A 86 8.17 20.45 7.31
C MET A 86 8.29 19.50 8.51
N GLU A 87 7.32 18.59 8.65
CA GLU A 87 7.20 17.60 9.74
C GLU A 87 6.28 16.42 9.34
N TRP A 88 6.07 15.45 10.24
CA TRP A 88 5.19 14.30 10.03
C TRP A 88 3.80 14.46 10.68
N LEU A 89 2.77 13.90 10.04
CA LEU A 89 1.41 13.71 10.56
C LEU A 89 1.02 12.23 10.48
N ALA A 90 0.24 11.74 11.42
CA ALA A 90 -0.43 10.44 11.38
C ALA A 90 -1.96 10.59 11.33
N PHE A 91 -2.65 9.59 10.79
CA PHE A 91 -4.13 9.56 10.78
C PHE A 91 -4.75 9.05 12.08
N GLU A 92 -4.03 8.23 12.85
CA GLU A 92 -4.49 7.68 14.13
C GLU A 92 -3.68 8.29 15.29
N PRO A 93 -4.32 8.69 16.41
CA PRO A 93 -3.63 9.34 17.52
C PRO A 93 -2.66 8.39 18.23
N GLU A 94 -2.93 7.08 18.27
CA GLU A 94 -2.06 6.06 18.86
C GLU A 94 -0.70 5.97 18.16
N HIS A 95 -0.64 6.27 16.86
CA HIS A 95 0.61 6.34 16.10
C HIS A 95 1.39 7.61 16.46
N ALA A 96 0.71 8.76 16.50
CA ALA A 96 1.33 10.03 16.89
C ALA A 96 1.83 10.03 18.34
N LEU A 97 1.11 9.38 19.26
CA LEU A 97 1.46 9.30 20.69
C LEU A 97 2.84 8.68 20.94
N ILE A 98 3.35 7.82 20.06
CA ILE A 98 4.71 7.24 20.16
C ILE A 98 5.81 8.32 20.16
N PHE A 99 5.54 9.46 19.52
CA PHE A 99 6.46 10.58 19.39
C PHE A 99 6.17 11.72 20.40
N ALA A 100 5.04 11.66 21.11
CA ALA A 100 4.59 12.64 22.09
C ALA A 100 5.30 12.48 23.45
N HIS A 101 6.63 12.52 23.46
CA HIS A 101 7.47 12.29 24.64
C HIS A 101 8.50 13.41 24.89
N PRO A 102 8.93 13.64 26.15
CA PRO A 102 9.66 14.86 26.54
C PRO A 102 11.12 14.83 26.10
N ARG A 103 11.72 13.64 26.03
CA ARG A 103 12.99 13.40 25.36
C ARG A 103 12.66 13.12 23.89
N GLY A 104 12.69 14.14 23.05
CA GLY A 104 12.34 14.05 21.63
C GLY A 104 13.18 13.02 20.87
N ARG A 105 12.70 11.77 20.81
CA ARG A 105 13.18 10.71 19.91
C ARG A 105 12.61 10.91 18.50
N GLY A 106 12.89 12.09 17.93
CA GLY A 106 12.74 12.28 16.48
C GLY A 106 13.68 11.30 15.73
N PRO A 107 13.31 10.79 14.55
CA PRO A 107 14.11 9.80 13.82
C PRO A 107 15.54 10.31 13.47
N GLY A 108 16.53 9.92 14.29
CA GLY A 108 17.95 10.20 14.06
C GLY A 108 18.48 11.56 14.55
N GLY A 109 17.70 12.34 15.31
CA GLY A 109 18.11 13.68 15.76
C GLY A 109 19.26 13.68 16.77
N ARG A 110 20.48 14.07 16.35
CA ARG A 110 21.49 14.63 17.27
C ARG A 110 21.14 16.09 17.60
N PRO A 111 21.34 16.56 18.84
CA PRO A 111 21.14 17.97 19.17
C PRO A 111 22.14 18.87 18.40
N PRO A 112 21.77 20.12 18.08
CA PRO A 112 22.67 21.05 17.40
C PRO A 112 23.88 21.40 18.29
N PRO A 113 25.06 21.70 17.72
CA PRO A 113 26.24 22.08 18.50
C PRO A 113 26.01 23.41 19.23
N GLY A 114 25.78 23.34 20.54
CA GLY A 114 25.72 24.52 21.40
C GLY A 114 27.06 25.25 21.42
N LYS A 115 27.06 26.58 21.27
CA LYS A 115 28.27 27.41 21.34
C LYS A 115 28.77 27.49 22.79
N GLY A 116 29.64 26.57 23.18
CA GLY A 116 30.32 26.63 24.48
C GLY A 116 31.35 27.76 24.53
N GLY A 117 31.07 28.79 25.34
CA GLY A 117 32.12 29.66 25.89
C GLY A 117 32.80 28.98 27.09
N PRO A 118 34.02 29.42 27.48
CA PRO A 118 34.77 28.80 28.57
C PRO A 118 34.36 29.33 29.96
N GLY A 119 34.50 28.47 30.98
CA GLY A 119 34.26 28.78 32.39
C GLY A 119 33.07 27.99 32.97
N GLU A 120 33.09 27.50 34.21
CA GLU A 120 34.18 27.40 35.20
C GLU A 120 34.04 26.07 35.98
N ARG A 121 35.07 25.65 36.72
CA ARG A 121 34.98 24.50 37.64
C ARG A 121 34.79 25.00 39.09
N PRO A 122 33.71 24.63 39.79
CA PRO A 122 33.70 24.61 41.25
C PRO A 122 34.59 23.45 41.73
N GLY A 123 35.38 23.70 42.77
CA GLY A 123 36.10 22.67 43.51
C GLY A 123 35.54 22.45 44.91
N ASP A 124 36.26 21.60 45.65
CA ASP A 124 36.28 21.44 47.10
C ASP A 124 35.32 20.41 47.72
N GLY A 125 35.89 19.63 48.65
CA GLY A 125 35.33 18.41 49.26
C GLY A 125 36.46 17.40 49.52
N ILE A 126 37.07 17.50 50.71
CA ILE A 126 38.25 16.71 51.14
C ILE A 126 37.84 15.73 52.24
N GLU A 127 38.35 14.50 52.19
CA GLU A 127 38.67 13.59 53.31
C GLU A 127 39.47 12.42 52.67
N GLU A 128 40.80 12.42 52.78
CA GLU A 128 41.61 11.75 53.83
C GLU A 128 41.57 10.20 53.76
N GLN A 129 42.69 9.58 53.35
CA GLN A 129 43.54 8.77 54.24
C GLN A 129 44.85 8.29 53.58
N ASP A 130 45.94 8.50 54.34
CA ASP A 130 47.09 7.62 54.63
C ASP A 130 48.01 7.08 53.51
N ASP A 131 49.21 7.66 53.46
CA ASP A 131 50.54 7.03 53.57
C ASP A 131 50.82 5.62 52.98
N GLU A 132 51.73 5.55 52.00
CA GLU A 132 53.10 5.04 52.26
C GLU A 132 54.11 5.52 51.17
N GLU A 133 55.41 5.38 51.43
CA GLU A 133 56.52 6.06 50.73
C GLU A 133 57.57 5.05 50.17
N ILE A 134 58.59 5.54 49.44
CA ILE A 134 59.91 4.88 49.16
C ILE A 134 59.92 3.79 48.04
N PRO A 135 60.86 3.81 47.04
CA PRO A 135 61.59 4.93 46.42
C PRO A 135 61.82 4.77 44.87
N GLU A 136 62.65 5.65 44.28
CA GLU A 136 63.38 5.42 43.02
C GLU A 136 64.42 4.25 43.15
N ASP A 137 65.10 3.71 42.13
CA ASP A 137 66.08 4.41 41.28
C ASP A 137 66.73 3.47 40.22
N ARG A 138 67.42 4.11 39.26
CA ARG A 138 68.61 3.68 38.49
C ARG A 138 68.51 2.80 37.22
N ARG A 139 68.89 3.52 36.15
CA ARG A 139 69.73 3.12 34.98
C ARG A 139 69.02 2.38 33.83
N GLY A 140 69.22 2.78 32.57
CA GLY A 140 69.97 3.96 32.07
C GLY A 140 70.48 3.77 30.64
N GLY A 141 71.11 4.81 30.07
CA GLY A 141 71.79 4.74 28.77
C GLY A 141 71.72 6.05 27.99
N ARG A 142 72.89 6.59 27.60
CA ARG A 142 73.02 7.67 26.60
C ARG A 142 73.39 7.05 25.25
N GLY A 143 73.13 7.75 24.15
CA GLY A 143 74.01 7.67 22.98
C GLY A 143 73.41 8.12 21.65
N SER A 144 74.08 9.08 21.00
CA SER A 144 74.45 9.11 19.56
C SER A 144 73.43 8.61 18.52
N GLU A 145 72.91 9.46 17.62
CA GLU A 145 73.53 9.87 16.32
C GLU A 145 73.51 8.77 15.23
N ALA A 146 73.28 9.04 13.94
CA ALA A 146 72.81 10.27 13.26
C ALA A 146 72.38 9.98 11.79
N SER A 147 71.63 10.93 11.22
CA SER A 147 71.69 11.41 9.81
C SER A 147 71.40 10.52 8.59
N LYS A 148 70.62 11.13 7.65
CA LYS A 148 70.64 11.01 6.17
C LYS A 148 70.02 9.74 5.54
N GLU A 149 69.45 9.77 4.33
CA GLU A 149 69.26 10.83 3.30
C GLU A 149 67.86 10.62 2.62
N GLY A 150 67.27 11.52 1.81
CA GLY A 150 67.78 12.73 1.17
C GLY A 150 66.69 13.68 0.59
N HIS A 151 66.97 14.31 -0.56
CA HIS A 151 66.32 15.50 -1.13
C HIS A 151 65.06 15.21 -2.00
N GLY A 152 64.16 16.16 -2.34
CA GLY A 152 64.05 17.58 -1.95
C GLY A 152 62.99 18.39 -2.75
N GLU A 153 62.82 19.68 -2.38
CA GLU A 153 62.10 20.80 -3.06
C GLU A 153 60.55 20.75 -3.15
N HIS A 154 59.73 21.78 -2.86
CA HIS A 154 59.72 23.27 -3.04
C HIS A 154 59.11 23.73 -4.39
N GLN A 155 58.31 24.82 -4.53
CA GLN A 155 57.63 25.74 -3.58
C GLN A 155 56.55 26.61 -4.30
N GLY A 156 55.54 27.14 -3.58
CA GLY A 156 54.70 28.31 -3.98
C GLY A 156 53.60 28.09 -5.06
N GLY A 157 52.65 29.02 -5.30
CA GLY A 157 52.28 30.23 -4.53
C GLY A 157 51.25 31.19 -5.21
N LYS A 158 50.18 31.56 -4.49
CA LYS A 158 49.29 32.78 -4.55
C LYS A 158 49.05 33.56 -5.89
N GLY A 159 47.77 33.88 -6.21
CA GLY A 159 47.37 35.29 -6.51
C GLY A 159 46.33 35.67 -7.62
N SER A 160 45.15 36.17 -7.19
CA SER A 160 44.36 37.32 -7.75
C SER A 160 43.60 37.32 -9.13
N TRP A 161 42.57 38.21 -9.20
CA TRP A 161 41.55 38.49 -10.26
C TRP A 161 41.92 39.75 -11.13
N PRO A 162 41.08 40.43 -12.01
CA PRO A 162 39.67 40.28 -12.46
C PRO A 162 39.40 40.37 -14.03
N PRO A 163 38.49 41.18 -14.67
CA PRO A 163 37.18 40.71 -15.23
C PRO A 163 36.85 41.02 -16.76
N PRO A 164 35.66 41.50 -17.30
CA PRO A 164 35.06 41.02 -18.59
C PRO A 164 34.75 42.11 -19.68
N PRO A 165 33.98 41.81 -20.77
CA PRO A 165 32.81 42.65 -21.19
C PRO A 165 31.63 41.93 -21.95
N HIS A 166 30.69 42.69 -22.57
CA HIS A 166 29.32 42.31 -23.05
C HIS A 166 29.07 42.39 -24.61
N GLY A 167 27.89 41.95 -25.12
CA GLY A 167 27.36 42.30 -26.48
C GLY A 167 25.95 41.74 -26.89
N HIS A 168 25.19 42.49 -27.73
CA HIS A 168 23.83 42.22 -28.34
C HIS A 168 23.58 43.27 -29.50
N PRO A 169 22.48 43.28 -30.33
CA PRO A 169 21.56 42.25 -30.89
C PRO A 169 21.62 42.21 -32.48
N PRO A 170 20.69 42.72 -33.34
CA PRO A 170 19.23 42.47 -33.63
C PRO A 170 18.83 42.15 -35.13
N PHE A 171 17.51 41.99 -35.44
CA PHE A 171 16.81 41.88 -36.76
C PHE A 171 17.04 40.59 -37.62
N ASP A 172 16.15 40.10 -38.52
CA ASP A 172 14.89 40.59 -39.17
C ASP A 172 13.91 39.43 -39.57
N GLY A 173 12.76 39.69 -40.26
CA GLY A 173 11.79 38.68 -40.82
C GLY A 173 11.32 38.99 -42.27
N PRO A 174 10.11 38.63 -42.80
CA PRO A 174 9.12 37.54 -42.51
C PRO A 174 8.45 36.89 -43.79
N TYR A 175 7.30 36.17 -43.66
CA TYR A 175 6.17 35.91 -44.64
C TYR A 175 6.00 34.67 -45.58
N HIS A 176 4.72 34.21 -45.65
CA HIS A 176 3.95 33.40 -46.68
C HIS A 176 4.40 31.96 -47.06
N GLY A 177 3.54 31.01 -47.50
CA GLY A 177 2.07 30.96 -47.72
C GLY A 177 1.53 29.59 -48.25
N THR A 178 0.20 29.39 -48.35
CA THR A 178 -0.54 28.24 -48.97
C THR A 178 -0.98 28.57 -50.43
N PRO A 179 -1.70 27.76 -51.27
CA PRO A 179 -2.44 26.46 -51.16
C PRO A 179 -2.07 25.47 -52.34
N PRO A 180 -2.94 24.75 -53.14
CA PRO A 180 -4.28 24.11 -53.01
C PRO A 180 -4.36 22.60 -53.49
N PRO A 181 -5.56 21.94 -53.58
CA PRO A 181 -5.70 20.50 -53.95
C PRO A 181 -6.60 20.16 -55.19
N PRO A 182 -6.58 18.91 -55.69
CA PRO A 182 -7.64 18.25 -56.48
C PRO A 182 -8.42 17.19 -55.65
N LYS A 183 -9.76 16.97 -55.70
CA LYS A 183 -10.78 16.79 -56.77
C LYS A 183 -10.86 15.37 -57.38
N GLY A 184 -11.98 14.67 -57.15
CA GLY A 184 -12.42 13.51 -57.96
C GLY A 184 -13.47 12.57 -57.32
N HIS A 185 -14.72 12.59 -57.81
CA HIS A 185 -15.71 11.49 -57.70
C HIS A 185 -16.03 10.99 -59.12
N PRO A 186 -16.50 9.73 -59.30
CA PRO A 186 -17.86 9.59 -59.85
C PRO A 186 -18.68 8.36 -59.39
N GLN A 187 -19.98 8.61 -59.15
CA GLN A 187 -21.20 7.86 -59.55
C GLN A 187 -21.37 6.33 -59.34
N GLU A 188 -22.55 5.97 -58.82
CA GLU A 188 -23.20 4.63 -58.86
C GLU A 188 -23.81 4.35 -60.25
N PRO A 189 -24.21 3.09 -60.57
CA PRO A 189 -25.63 2.67 -60.48
C PRO A 189 -25.83 1.13 -60.21
N PRO A 190 -27.04 0.53 -60.35
CA PRO A 190 -28.26 0.75 -59.56
C PRO A 190 -28.85 -0.57 -58.95
N SER A 191 -30.06 -0.46 -58.38
CA SER A 191 -30.85 -1.49 -57.65
C SER A 191 -31.34 -2.73 -58.43
N ASP A 192 -31.64 -3.81 -57.70
CA ASP A 192 -32.66 -4.82 -58.06
C ASP A 192 -33.45 -5.30 -56.80
N HIS A 193 -34.63 -5.94 -56.96
CA HIS A 193 -35.64 -6.12 -55.89
C HIS A 193 -36.33 -7.50 -55.81
N GLY A 194 -36.44 -8.03 -54.58
CA GLY A 194 -37.47 -9.01 -54.14
C GLY A 194 -37.01 -10.47 -53.97
N PRO A 195 -37.88 -11.41 -53.52
CA PRO A 195 -39.23 -11.24 -52.96
C PRO A 195 -39.41 -11.83 -51.51
N PRO A 196 -40.45 -11.42 -50.74
CA PRO A 196 -40.88 -12.11 -49.50
C PRO A 196 -41.87 -13.25 -49.81
N PRO A 197 -41.89 -14.37 -49.04
CA PRO A 197 -42.82 -14.50 -47.89
C PRO A 197 -42.30 -15.53 -46.80
N PRO A 198 -43.10 -16.06 -45.84
CA PRO A 198 -44.45 -15.72 -45.38
C PRO A 198 -44.53 -15.37 -43.87
N HIS A 199 -45.71 -14.86 -43.44
CA HIS A 199 -46.03 -14.63 -42.03
C HIS A 199 -46.37 -15.92 -41.27
N HIS A 200 -45.90 -16.02 -40.02
CA HIS A 200 -46.61 -16.77 -38.97
C HIS A 200 -47.20 -15.79 -37.94
N LYS A 201 -48.44 -16.03 -37.53
CA LYS A 201 -49.10 -15.29 -36.42
C LYS A 201 -48.68 -15.89 -35.07
N PRO A 202 -48.56 -15.07 -34.01
CA PRO A 202 -48.21 -15.56 -32.67
C PRO A 202 -49.40 -16.19 -31.95
N PRO A 203 -49.19 -17.15 -31.03
CA PRO A 203 -50.15 -17.51 -30.00
C PRO A 203 -50.06 -16.55 -28.80
N PHE A 204 -51.22 -16.04 -28.38
CA PHE A 204 -51.57 -15.57 -27.03
C PHE A 204 -50.58 -14.70 -26.23
N SER A 205 -50.90 -13.41 -26.17
CA SER A 205 -50.50 -12.51 -25.08
C SER A 205 -51.29 -12.80 -23.80
N GLU A 206 -50.63 -13.19 -22.71
CA GLU A 206 -51.14 -13.00 -21.34
C GLU A 206 -50.70 -11.64 -20.77
N PRO A 207 -51.45 -11.05 -19.82
CA PRO A 207 -51.30 -9.64 -19.46
C PRO A 207 -50.06 -9.34 -18.61
N HIS A 208 -49.49 -8.14 -18.82
CA HIS A 208 -48.38 -7.60 -18.04
C HIS A 208 -48.68 -7.61 -16.52
N ARG A 209 -47.97 -8.47 -15.78
CA ARG A 209 -47.66 -8.18 -14.37
C ARG A 209 -46.37 -7.36 -14.35
N GLY A 210 -46.46 -6.13 -13.86
CA GLY A 210 -45.27 -5.34 -13.53
C GLY A 210 -44.44 -6.02 -12.43
N PRO A 211 -43.16 -5.63 -12.24
CA PRO A 211 -42.37 -6.16 -11.14
C PRO A 211 -43.04 -5.83 -9.79
N PRO A 212 -42.96 -6.73 -8.79
CA PRO A 212 -43.44 -6.43 -7.46
C PRO A 212 -42.66 -5.24 -6.85
N PRO A 213 -43.29 -4.42 -6.00
CA PRO A 213 -42.56 -3.38 -5.27
C PRO A 213 -41.48 -4.01 -4.36
N PRO A 214 -40.36 -3.31 -4.12
CA PRO A 214 -39.32 -3.80 -3.23
C PRO A 214 -39.86 -3.98 -1.80
N PRO A 215 -39.32 -4.94 -1.02
CA PRO A 215 -39.75 -5.16 0.35
C PRO A 215 -39.48 -3.90 1.20
N SER A 216 -40.50 -3.46 1.94
CA SER A 216 -40.39 -2.33 2.87
C SER A 216 -39.43 -2.65 4.00
N TYR A 217 -38.37 -1.85 4.14
CA TYR A 217 -37.43 -1.94 5.26
C TYR A 217 -38.16 -1.79 6.62
N PRO A 218 -37.81 -2.60 7.64
CA PRO A 218 -38.34 -2.42 8.99
C PRO A 218 -37.80 -1.12 9.61
N PRO A 219 -38.58 -0.44 10.48
CA PRO A 219 -38.11 0.73 11.21
C PRO A 219 -37.03 0.37 12.25
N PRO A 220 -36.15 1.33 12.62
CA PRO A 220 -35.08 1.08 13.58
C PRO A 220 -35.62 0.81 15.00
N PRO A 221 -34.94 -0.03 15.81
CA PRO A 221 -35.37 -0.34 17.17
C PRO A 221 -35.18 0.85 18.12
N HIS A 222 -36.22 1.19 18.88
CA HIS A 222 -36.13 2.19 19.95
C HIS A 222 -35.34 1.66 21.15
N HIS A 223 -34.55 2.51 21.80
CA HIS A 223 -33.81 2.18 23.01
C HIS A 223 -34.72 1.90 24.22
N GLY A 224 -34.84 0.62 24.59
CA GLY A 224 -35.32 0.22 25.92
C GLY A 224 -34.24 0.44 26.99
N LYS A 225 -34.63 0.93 28.18
CA LYS A 225 -33.74 0.94 29.36
C LYS A 225 -33.63 -0.47 29.96
N PRO A 226 -32.50 -0.85 30.57
CA PRO A 226 -32.30 -2.19 31.10
C PRO A 226 -33.13 -2.44 32.37
N SER A 227 -33.67 -3.65 32.48
CA SER A 227 -34.34 -4.17 33.68
C SER A 227 -33.66 -5.47 34.12
N ASN A 228 -33.24 -5.57 35.38
CA ASN A 228 -32.72 -6.79 35.99
C ASN A 228 -33.08 -6.83 37.49
N PRO A 229 -33.91 -7.79 37.93
CA PRO A 229 -33.94 -8.13 39.35
C PRO A 229 -34.21 -9.62 39.67
N HIS A 230 -33.24 -10.30 40.29
CA HIS A 230 -33.41 -11.37 41.28
C HIS A 230 -32.12 -11.43 42.12
N GLY A 231 -32.07 -11.32 43.45
CA GLY A 231 -33.02 -11.02 44.55
C GLY A 231 -32.20 -11.05 45.87
N PRO A 232 -32.76 -11.23 47.09
CA PRO A 232 -34.13 -11.07 47.58
C PRO A 232 -34.24 -9.94 48.66
N ARG A 233 -35.26 -9.97 49.54
CA ARG A 233 -35.60 -8.96 50.57
C ARG A 233 -34.71 -9.01 51.84
N PRO A 234 -34.82 -8.03 52.77
CA PRO A 234 -35.82 -8.10 53.86
C PRO A 234 -36.79 -6.88 53.92
N ASP A 235 -37.60 -6.77 54.99
CA ASP A 235 -38.92 -6.12 55.01
C ASP A 235 -39.07 -4.93 56.01
N ASP A 236 -40.08 -4.09 55.75
CA ASP A 236 -40.91 -3.25 56.63
C ASP A 236 -40.35 -2.07 57.49
N ASP A 237 -41.29 -1.34 58.12
CA ASP A 237 -41.25 -0.12 58.94
C ASP A 237 -40.79 1.23 58.31
N GLU A 238 -41.27 2.43 58.69
CA GLU A 238 -42.60 3.07 58.87
C GLU A 238 -42.33 4.57 59.23
N TYR A 239 -43.20 5.52 58.81
CA TYR A 239 -43.37 6.98 59.13
C TYR A 239 -43.28 7.90 57.88
N SER A 240 -44.34 8.63 57.45
CA SER A 240 -45.03 9.82 58.04
C SER A 240 -44.27 11.15 57.79
N HIS A 241 -44.81 12.32 57.38
CA HIS A 241 -46.12 12.91 56.98
C HIS A 241 -45.81 14.27 56.24
N SER A 242 -46.67 15.05 55.52
CA SER A 242 -47.98 14.89 54.86
C SER A 242 -48.38 16.16 54.06
N ASP A 243 -48.97 15.99 52.86
CA ASP A 243 -50.02 16.79 52.16
C ASP A 243 -50.12 18.35 52.12
N TYR A 244 -50.02 18.90 50.88
CA TYR A 244 -50.92 19.84 50.16
C TYR A 244 -51.28 21.30 50.57
N LEU A 245 -51.77 22.05 49.54
CA LEU A 245 -52.41 23.39 49.46
C LEU A 245 -51.46 24.62 49.45
N HIS A 246 -51.43 25.57 48.48
CA HIS A 246 -52.44 26.44 47.78
C HIS A 246 -53.16 27.46 48.70
N GLU A 247 -53.27 28.77 48.41
CA GLU A 247 -52.69 29.62 47.34
C GLU A 247 -52.41 31.10 47.86
N PRO A 248 -52.52 32.27 47.17
CA PRO A 248 -51.58 33.40 47.42
C PRO A 248 -52.23 34.74 47.85
N HIS A 249 -51.41 35.80 48.10
CA HIS A 249 -51.74 37.22 47.78
C HIS A 249 -50.49 38.16 47.85
N HIS A 250 -50.63 39.43 47.44
CA HIS A 250 -49.57 40.25 46.79
C HIS A 250 -48.71 41.21 47.66
N ARG A 251 -47.37 41.23 47.36
CA ARG A 251 -46.46 42.40 47.18
C ARG A 251 -46.15 43.34 48.39
N PRO A 252 -45.11 44.23 48.34
CA PRO A 252 -44.06 44.47 47.32
C PRO A 252 -42.58 44.60 47.81
N ARG A 253 -41.62 44.29 46.90
CA ARG A 253 -40.21 44.82 46.85
C ARG A 253 -39.23 44.39 47.98
N PRO A 254 -37.89 44.55 47.82
CA PRO A 254 -37.12 45.23 46.76
C PRO A 254 -36.34 44.30 45.80
N ASP A 255 -35.41 44.90 45.05
CA ASP A 255 -34.75 44.39 43.85
C ASP A 255 -33.42 43.66 44.15
N HIS A 256 -33.26 42.45 43.61
CA HIS A 256 -32.01 41.67 43.58
C HIS A 256 -31.84 41.08 42.18
N GLY A 257 -30.66 41.29 41.60
CA GLY A 257 -30.37 40.97 40.19
C GLY A 257 -30.34 39.48 39.85
N PRO A 258 -30.22 39.13 38.55
CA PRO A 258 -30.21 37.75 38.10
C PRO A 258 -29.03 36.97 38.72
N PRO A 259 -29.22 35.68 39.07
CA PRO A 259 -28.16 34.86 39.62
C PRO A 259 -27.00 34.73 38.63
N PRO A 260 -25.73 34.66 39.11
CA PRO A 260 -24.58 34.51 38.23
C PRO A 260 -24.69 33.18 37.45
N PRO A 261 -24.27 33.15 36.17
CA PRO A 261 -24.36 31.93 35.37
C PRO A 261 -23.53 30.82 36.02
N HIS A 262 -24.11 29.63 36.12
CA HIS A 262 -23.42 28.44 36.61
C HIS A 262 -22.10 28.27 35.82
N LYS A 263 -20.98 28.27 36.53
CA LYS A 263 -19.69 27.90 35.94
C LYS A 263 -19.85 26.49 35.37
N ARG A 264 -19.53 26.31 34.09
CA ARG A 264 -19.46 24.97 33.49
C ARG A 264 -18.55 24.12 34.37
N ASP A 265 -19.05 22.97 34.82
CA ASP A 265 -18.28 22.00 35.59
C ASP A 265 -17.13 21.47 34.72
N ARG A 266 -15.97 22.11 34.83
CA ARG A 266 -14.72 21.57 34.33
C ARG A 266 -14.40 20.37 35.19
N GLN A 267 -14.50 19.18 34.61
CA GLN A 267 -14.04 17.94 35.22
C GLN A 267 -12.60 18.16 35.70
N HIS A 268 -12.36 17.93 36.99
CA HIS A 268 -11.04 18.14 37.57
C HIS A 268 -10.09 17.07 37.00
N PRO A 269 -8.84 17.43 36.64
CA PRO A 269 -7.87 16.44 36.17
C PRO A 269 -7.70 15.31 37.19
N LEU A 270 -7.56 14.07 36.72
CA LEU A 270 -7.19 12.95 37.57
C LEU A 270 -5.75 13.17 38.05
N ILE A 271 -5.59 13.58 39.31
CA ILE A 271 -4.29 13.92 39.89
C ILE A 271 -3.48 12.63 40.13
N VAL A 272 -2.62 12.30 39.17
CA VAL A 272 -1.62 11.24 39.33
C VAL A 272 -0.41 11.81 40.08
N GLY A 273 -0.22 11.37 41.33
CA GLY A 273 1.06 11.42 42.06
C GLY A 273 1.62 12.80 42.40
N SER A 274 1.72 13.12 43.70
CA SER A 274 2.43 14.32 44.18
C SER A 274 3.96 14.17 44.05
N SER A 275 4.51 14.40 42.85
CA SER A 275 5.95 14.67 42.66
C SER A 275 6.23 16.17 42.61
N THR A 276 7.28 16.62 43.29
CA THR A 276 7.68 18.05 43.35
C THR A 276 8.47 18.52 42.13
N GLU A 277 8.82 17.61 41.22
CA GLU A 277 9.37 17.91 39.90
C GLU A 277 8.22 18.15 38.90
N PRO A 278 8.27 19.19 38.05
CA PRO A 278 7.28 19.37 36.99
C PRO A 278 7.33 18.16 36.05
N ALA A 279 6.19 17.49 35.87
CA ALA A 279 6.08 16.30 35.06
C ALA A 279 6.62 16.58 33.65
N LYS A 280 7.64 15.83 33.25
CA LYS A 280 8.23 15.92 31.91
C LYS A 280 7.17 15.40 30.94
N THR A 281 6.59 16.32 30.18
CA THR A 281 5.48 16.10 29.26
C THR A 281 5.97 16.14 27.82
N GLY A 282 5.42 15.26 26.98
CA GLY A 282 5.36 15.50 25.55
C GLY A 282 4.02 16.15 25.20
N TYR A 283 3.75 16.33 23.91
CA TYR A 283 2.52 16.95 23.42
C TYR A 283 1.96 16.19 22.23
N LEU A 284 0.63 15.99 22.23
CA LEU A 284 -0.13 15.50 21.08
C LEU A 284 -0.87 16.68 20.47
N HIS A 285 -0.52 17.01 19.22
CA HIS A 285 -1.12 18.11 18.47
C HIS A 285 -2.16 17.54 17.52
N THR A 286 -3.35 18.12 17.53
CA THR A 286 -4.41 17.81 16.56
C THR A 286 -4.51 18.97 15.57
N TYR A 287 -4.39 18.66 14.28
CA TYR A 287 -4.51 19.60 13.18
C TYR A 287 -5.67 19.21 12.25
N VAL A 288 -6.20 20.19 11.54
CA VAL A 288 -7.08 19.98 10.39
C VAL A 288 -6.57 20.76 9.18
N PRO A 289 -6.66 20.22 7.95
CA PRO A 289 -6.37 20.98 6.74
C PRO A 289 -7.28 22.21 6.59
N LYS A 290 -6.73 23.31 6.08
CA LYS A 290 -7.44 24.57 5.73
C LYS A 290 -8.13 24.53 4.35
N ARG A 291 -7.87 23.46 3.60
CA ARG A 291 -8.41 23.07 2.29
C ARG A 291 -8.05 21.61 2.08
N PRO A 292 -8.59 20.91 1.06
CA PRO A 292 -8.08 19.58 0.72
C PRO A 292 -6.56 19.60 0.47
N LEU A 293 -5.81 18.70 1.10
CA LEU A 293 -4.38 18.51 0.84
C LEU A 293 -4.20 17.67 -0.42
N LYS A 294 -3.28 18.05 -1.30
CA LYS A 294 -2.87 17.25 -2.46
C LYS A 294 -1.53 16.62 -2.15
N LEU A 295 -1.42 15.30 -2.22
CA LEU A 295 -0.24 14.54 -1.83
C LEU A 295 0.15 13.54 -2.91
N LEU A 296 1.43 13.19 -2.99
CA LEU A 296 1.88 12.00 -3.70
C LEU A 296 1.80 10.81 -2.74
N TYR A 297 0.98 9.80 -3.02
CA TYR A 297 0.96 8.54 -2.27
C TYR A 297 1.91 7.52 -2.87
N LEU A 298 2.70 6.89 -2.00
CA LEU A 298 3.63 5.80 -2.29
C LEU A 298 3.10 4.51 -1.66
N ASP A 299 2.82 3.48 -2.46
CA ASP A 299 2.24 2.22 -1.98
C ASP A 299 3.22 1.34 -1.16
N GLY A 300 2.74 0.20 -0.65
CA GLY A 300 3.50 -0.69 0.22
C GLY A 300 3.80 -0.10 1.61
N MET A 301 4.82 -0.63 2.28
CA MET A 301 5.32 -0.09 3.56
C MET A 301 6.37 1.00 3.32
N SER A 302 6.04 1.98 2.47
CA SER A 302 6.93 3.00 1.92
C SER A 302 7.65 3.91 2.93
N ALA A 303 7.32 3.87 4.23
CA ALA A 303 8.08 4.56 5.27
C ALA A 303 8.86 3.61 6.20
N GLY A 304 8.79 2.29 6.02
CA GLY A 304 9.55 1.31 6.81
C GLY A 304 11.06 1.46 6.61
N LYS A 305 11.81 1.60 7.71
CA LYS A 305 13.27 1.84 7.68
C LYS A 305 14.03 0.50 7.69
N THR A 306 14.17 -0.15 6.53
CA THR A 306 14.84 -1.47 6.41
C THR A 306 15.62 -1.61 5.10
N SER A 307 16.61 -2.51 5.07
CA SER A 307 17.27 -2.96 3.84
C SER A 307 16.38 -3.84 2.96
N ASN A 308 15.22 -4.31 3.44
CA ASN A 308 14.32 -5.22 2.71
C ASN A 308 13.60 -4.57 1.50
N GLY A 309 13.94 -3.33 1.13
CA GLY A 309 13.52 -2.65 -0.10
C GLY A 309 12.36 -1.67 -0.03
N THR A 310 11.83 -1.43 1.16
CA THR A 310 10.64 -0.58 1.39
C THR A 310 10.83 0.89 1.00
N LEU A 311 12.07 1.38 0.91
CA LEU A 311 12.38 2.77 0.56
C LEU A 311 12.77 2.97 -0.91
N ASP A 312 12.91 1.91 -1.71
CA ASP A 312 13.46 1.95 -3.08
C ASP A 312 12.79 3.03 -3.98
N THR A 313 11.47 3.21 -3.87
CA THR A 313 10.70 4.19 -4.65
C THR A 313 10.98 5.65 -4.27
N GLN A 314 11.39 5.93 -3.03
CA GLN A 314 11.90 7.26 -2.65
C GLN A 314 13.38 7.37 -2.98
N ASP A 315 14.18 6.42 -2.48
CA ASP A 315 15.61 6.60 -2.37
C ASP A 315 16.27 6.38 -3.73
N ILE A 316 16.02 5.26 -4.40
CA ILE A 316 16.60 4.98 -5.72
C ILE A 316 15.92 5.85 -6.79
N LEU A 317 14.59 5.85 -6.85
CA LEU A 317 13.84 6.44 -7.97
C LEU A 317 13.60 7.94 -7.86
N LEU A 318 12.96 8.42 -6.78
CA LEU A 318 12.63 9.84 -6.67
C LEU A 318 13.85 10.72 -6.33
N LEU A 319 14.72 10.28 -5.44
CA LEU A 319 15.77 11.11 -4.83
C LEU A 319 17.19 10.80 -5.31
N ASN A 320 17.45 9.61 -5.88
CA ASN A 320 18.78 9.09 -6.23
C ASN A 320 19.78 9.08 -5.05
N LEU A 321 19.30 8.61 -3.89
CA LEU A 321 20.05 8.40 -2.67
C LEU A 321 20.57 6.96 -2.59
N THR A 322 21.85 6.79 -2.90
CA THR A 322 22.54 5.48 -2.84
C THR A 322 23.39 5.29 -1.57
N SER A 323 23.45 6.30 -0.68
CA SER A 323 24.48 6.44 0.36
C SER A 323 23.94 6.44 1.81
N HIS A 324 22.62 6.39 2.00
CA HIS A 324 22.02 6.38 3.33
C HIS A 324 21.51 4.98 3.70
N GLY A 325 22.13 4.37 4.72
CA GLY A 325 21.59 3.15 5.31
C GLY A 325 20.20 3.40 5.89
N ALA A 326 19.23 2.54 5.56
CA ALA A 326 17.79 2.77 5.71
C ALA A 326 17.30 3.26 7.10
N MET A 327 18.06 2.96 8.17
CA MET A 327 17.79 3.40 9.54
C MET A 327 18.07 4.90 9.81
N GLY A 328 18.62 5.64 8.84
CA GLY A 328 18.98 7.05 8.98
C GLY A 328 18.38 7.96 7.89
N GLY A 329 18.77 9.24 7.92
CA GLY A 329 18.50 10.19 6.83
C GLY A 329 17.02 10.56 6.62
N GLU A 330 16.10 10.24 7.53
CA GLU A 330 14.66 10.49 7.33
C GLU A 330 14.34 11.98 7.12
N TYR A 331 14.98 12.88 7.88
CA TYR A 331 14.88 14.32 7.65
C TYR A 331 15.47 14.77 6.30
N ASP A 332 16.47 14.05 5.77
CA ASP A 332 17.06 14.33 4.46
C ASP A 332 16.17 13.83 3.31
N ARG A 333 15.56 12.65 3.46
CA ARG A 333 14.55 12.12 2.55
C ARG A 333 13.33 13.05 2.50
N ALA A 334 12.81 13.47 3.65
CA ALA A 334 11.71 14.43 3.72
C ALA A 334 12.06 15.80 3.14
N ARG A 335 13.26 16.35 3.42
CA ARG A 335 13.77 17.55 2.72
C ARG A 335 13.83 17.37 1.21
N GLY A 336 14.32 16.22 0.73
CA GLY A 336 14.42 15.90 -0.69
C GLY A 336 13.06 15.88 -1.38
N LEU A 337 12.07 15.20 -0.78
CA LEU A 337 10.69 15.13 -1.29
C LEU A 337 10.01 16.50 -1.31
N CYS A 338 10.23 17.32 -0.28
CA CYS A 338 9.72 18.69 -0.26
C CYS A 338 10.46 19.63 -1.24
N ASN A 339 11.73 19.36 -1.55
CA ASN A 339 12.46 20.07 -2.61
C ASN A 339 11.94 19.69 -4.01
N LEU A 340 11.63 18.41 -4.28
CA LEU A 340 10.93 18.01 -5.51
C LEU A 340 9.56 18.72 -5.60
N THR A 341 8.84 18.79 -4.48
CA THR A 341 7.53 19.44 -4.37
C THR A 341 7.58 20.92 -4.73
N SER A 342 8.53 21.68 -4.19
CA SER A 342 8.66 23.13 -4.46
C SER A 342 9.28 23.45 -5.82
N THR A 343 10.18 22.59 -6.34
CA THR A 343 10.91 22.84 -7.60
C THR A 343 10.29 22.10 -8.79
N LEU A 344 10.63 20.82 -8.99
CA LEU A 344 10.23 20.00 -10.13
C LEU A 344 8.71 19.89 -10.31
N TRP A 345 7.98 19.85 -9.19
CA TRP A 345 6.53 19.72 -9.14
C TRP A 345 5.80 21.04 -8.88
N GLN A 346 6.51 22.18 -8.87
CA GLN A 346 5.93 23.54 -8.94
C GLN A 346 4.82 23.83 -7.90
N GLY A 347 4.89 23.21 -6.70
CA GLY A 347 3.86 23.36 -5.66
C GLY A 347 2.49 22.76 -6.01
N LYS A 348 2.42 21.79 -6.93
CA LYS A 348 1.18 21.09 -7.32
C LYS A 348 0.65 20.13 -6.25
N ILE A 349 1.53 19.68 -5.36
CA ILE A 349 1.23 18.93 -4.14
C ILE A 349 1.80 19.68 -2.93
N ASP A 350 1.35 19.29 -1.74
CA ASP A 350 1.68 19.90 -0.45
C ASP A 350 2.65 19.02 0.38
N GLY A 351 2.85 17.76 -0.04
CA GLY A 351 3.60 16.73 0.69
C GLY A 351 3.47 15.32 0.10
N VAL A 352 3.92 14.33 0.87
CA VAL A 352 3.97 12.91 0.49
C VAL A 352 3.26 12.04 1.54
N LEU A 353 2.39 11.14 1.09
CA LEU A 353 1.68 10.14 1.89
C LEU A 353 2.38 8.78 1.72
N ARG A 354 2.62 8.06 2.81
CA ARG A 354 3.32 6.77 2.84
C ARG A 354 2.93 5.96 4.09
N MET A 355 3.41 4.73 4.23
CA MET A 355 3.03 3.86 5.36
C MET A 355 4.25 3.30 6.10
N GLU A 356 4.35 3.54 7.41
CA GLU A 356 5.27 2.82 8.31
C GLU A 356 4.47 1.73 9.05
N GLY A 357 4.47 1.72 10.38
CA GLY A 357 3.52 0.88 11.12
C GLY A 357 2.06 1.31 10.90
N GLY A 358 1.81 2.58 10.59
CA GLY A 358 0.54 3.09 10.06
C GLY A 358 0.76 4.17 8.99
N PHE A 359 -0.32 4.73 8.44
CA PHE A 359 -0.23 5.79 7.43
C PHE A 359 0.28 7.11 8.03
N GLU A 360 1.24 7.73 7.34
CA GLU A 360 1.88 9.01 7.70
C GLU A 360 2.01 9.95 6.49
N ILE A 361 1.94 11.26 6.75
CA ILE A 361 2.16 12.33 5.76
C ILE A 361 3.41 13.10 6.16
N ILE A 362 4.39 13.20 5.26
CA ILE A 362 5.37 14.30 5.27
C ILE A 362 4.68 15.50 4.64
N LEU A 363 4.40 16.54 5.41
CA LEU A 363 3.79 17.78 4.90
C LEU A 363 4.83 18.90 4.93
N CYS A 364 4.98 19.64 3.84
CA CYS A 364 6.13 20.52 3.65
C CYS A 364 6.03 21.90 4.36
N GLU A 365 4.81 22.40 4.57
CA GLU A 365 4.56 23.75 5.13
C GLU A 365 3.32 23.74 6.05
N PHE A 366 3.45 23.27 7.29
CA PHE A 366 2.32 23.15 8.24
C PHE A 366 1.53 24.46 8.41
N GLU A 367 2.21 25.60 8.63
CA GLU A 367 1.57 26.90 8.88
C GLU A 367 0.72 27.38 7.68
N LYS A 368 1.08 26.97 6.46
CA LYS A 368 0.36 27.29 5.22
C LYS A 368 -0.89 26.43 5.05
N HIS A 369 -0.77 25.12 5.26
CA HIS A 369 -1.80 24.14 4.88
C HIS A 369 -2.74 23.73 6.02
N LEU A 370 -2.30 23.83 7.29
CA LEU A 370 -3.04 23.33 8.45
C LEU A 370 -3.51 24.46 9.38
N LYS A 371 -4.57 24.16 10.14
CA LYS A 371 -5.00 24.89 11.33
C LYS A 371 -4.82 23.96 12.54
N THR A 372 -4.14 24.44 13.57
CA THR A 372 -4.13 23.79 14.90
C THR A 372 -5.55 23.78 15.47
N GLN A 373 -6.04 22.59 15.82
CA GLN A 373 -7.31 22.41 16.50
C GLN A 373 -7.12 22.31 18.01
N ASP A 374 -6.12 21.54 18.46
CA ASP A 374 -5.81 21.32 19.87
C ASP A 374 -4.33 20.94 20.09
N ILE A 375 -3.80 21.20 21.29
CA ILE A 375 -2.47 20.77 21.75
C ILE A 375 -2.62 20.29 23.21
N MET A 376 -2.54 18.99 23.41
CA MET A 376 -2.68 18.38 24.74
C MET A 376 -1.32 17.89 25.28
N PRO A 377 -0.98 18.21 26.54
CA PRO A 377 0.19 17.61 27.20
C PRO A 377 -0.05 16.12 27.45
N VAL A 378 0.91 15.29 27.06
CA VAL A 378 0.94 13.85 27.29
C VAL A 378 1.83 13.58 28.49
N VAL A 379 1.23 13.03 29.54
CA VAL A 379 1.94 12.55 30.73
C VAL A 379 2.56 11.18 30.40
N ASP A 380 3.82 10.99 30.79
CA ASP A 380 4.46 9.68 30.70
C ASP A 380 3.86 8.75 31.76
N ASN A 381 3.00 7.84 31.33
CA ASN A 381 2.32 6.86 32.19
C ASN A 381 3.24 5.68 32.61
N GLY A 382 4.56 5.86 32.57
CA GLY A 382 5.55 4.82 32.87
C GLY A 382 5.76 3.85 31.71
N TRP A 383 5.70 4.34 30.47
CA TRP A 383 5.64 3.48 29.30
C TRP A 383 7.03 2.94 28.92
N ASP A 384 7.20 1.61 28.91
CA ASP A 384 8.53 0.98 29.04
C ASP A 384 9.47 1.15 27.83
N GLY A 385 8.93 1.55 26.68
CA GLY A 385 9.69 1.88 25.47
C GLY A 385 10.41 0.71 24.80
N ARG A 386 10.13 -0.55 25.17
CA ARG A 386 10.74 -1.75 24.55
C ARG A 386 10.00 -2.19 23.28
N GLN A 387 8.73 -1.85 23.17
CA GLN A 387 7.90 -1.99 21.96
C GLN A 387 7.62 -0.59 21.37
N MET A 388 7.24 -0.51 20.09
CA MET A 388 6.68 0.72 19.49
C MET A 388 5.17 0.71 19.75
N GLY A 389 4.64 1.68 20.50
CA GLY A 389 3.20 1.86 20.81
C GLY A 389 2.45 0.73 21.53
N GLY A 390 2.99 -0.48 21.58
CA GLY A 390 2.39 -1.64 22.26
C GLY A 390 1.18 -2.22 21.55
N TRP A 391 0.36 -2.97 22.28
CA TRP A 391 -0.82 -3.65 21.73
C TRP A 391 -1.91 -2.67 21.26
N THR A 392 -2.12 -1.56 21.97
CA THR A 392 -3.10 -0.53 21.59
C THR A 392 -2.78 0.09 20.23
N TYR A 393 -1.49 0.42 19.99
CA TYR A 393 -1.03 0.86 18.68
C TYR A 393 -1.17 -0.23 17.60
N GLN A 394 -0.79 -1.48 17.92
CA GLN A 394 -0.99 -2.59 16.98
C GLN A 394 -2.46 -2.79 16.62
N LYS A 395 -3.41 -2.59 17.53
CA LYS A 395 -4.84 -2.56 17.18
C LYS A 395 -5.20 -1.39 16.27
N ALA A 396 -4.91 -0.16 16.68
CA ALA A 396 -5.28 1.06 15.93
C ALA A 396 -4.80 1.04 14.46
N ILE A 397 -3.60 0.51 14.20
CA ILE A 397 -3.06 0.33 12.84
C ILE A 397 -3.66 -0.89 12.11
N THR A 398 -3.85 -2.03 12.79
CA THR A 398 -4.43 -3.23 12.13
C THR A 398 -5.92 -3.13 11.86
N ASP A 399 -6.67 -2.26 12.55
CA ASP A 399 -8.00 -1.82 12.13
C ASP A 399 -8.02 -1.28 10.68
N ARG A 400 -6.88 -0.75 10.19
CA ARG A 400 -6.73 -0.21 8.83
C ARG A 400 -6.36 -1.29 7.80
N TYR A 401 -6.39 -2.57 8.18
CA TYR A 401 -6.11 -3.71 7.30
C TYR A 401 -6.93 -3.69 6.00
N HIS A 402 -8.21 -3.31 6.08
CA HIS A 402 -9.11 -3.25 4.93
C HIS A 402 -9.34 -1.82 4.40
N GLY A 403 -8.65 -0.82 4.95
CA GLY A 403 -8.69 0.56 4.47
C GLY A 403 -8.62 1.59 5.60
N ILE A 404 -8.16 2.80 5.27
CA ILE A 404 -8.11 3.92 6.22
C ILE A 404 -9.50 4.44 6.63
N GLY A 405 -10.54 4.14 5.84
CA GLY A 405 -11.95 4.38 6.15
C GLY A 405 -12.41 5.85 6.12
N GLY A 406 -13.73 6.05 6.21
CA GLY A 406 -14.36 7.36 6.41
C GLY A 406 -14.11 8.42 5.32
N GLY A 407 -13.61 8.04 4.14
CA GLY A 407 -13.21 8.98 3.09
C GLY A 407 -11.99 9.84 3.44
N ARG A 408 -11.22 9.48 4.49
CA ARG A 408 -10.07 10.29 4.98
C ARG A 408 -8.96 10.49 3.94
N VAL A 409 -8.90 9.64 2.91
CA VAL A 409 -8.05 9.78 1.73
C VAL A 409 -8.85 9.33 0.49
N VAL A 410 -8.73 10.08 -0.61
CA VAL A 410 -9.23 9.70 -1.94
C VAL A 410 -8.05 9.62 -2.91
N LEU A 411 -7.93 8.55 -3.70
CA LEU A 411 -6.88 8.37 -4.72
C LEU A 411 -7.40 8.60 -6.14
N ASP A 412 -6.55 9.14 -7.02
CA ASP A 412 -6.78 9.14 -8.47
C ASP A 412 -6.32 7.81 -9.08
N TYR A 413 -7.23 6.84 -9.16
CA TYR A 413 -7.00 5.56 -9.84
C TYR A 413 -7.02 5.64 -11.37
N SER A 414 -7.39 6.79 -11.94
CA SER A 414 -7.44 6.99 -13.39
C SER A 414 -6.11 7.51 -13.94
N ASN A 415 -5.31 8.19 -13.11
CA ASN A 415 -4.02 8.80 -13.44
C ASN A 415 -2.97 8.46 -12.35
N PHE A 416 -2.48 7.22 -12.37
CA PHE A 416 -1.40 6.72 -11.49
C PHE A 416 -0.28 6.10 -12.32
N VAL A 417 0.92 5.99 -11.75
CA VAL A 417 2.12 5.39 -12.37
C VAL A 417 2.54 4.15 -11.58
N SER A 418 3.01 3.10 -12.24
CA SER A 418 3.60 1.94 -11.57
C SER A 418 4.80 1.40 -12.34
N ALA A 419 5.91 1.13 -11.64
CA ALA A 419 7.11 0.56 -12.25
C ALA A 419 6.85 -0.84 -12.84
N PHE A 420 5.80 -1.53 -12.40
CA PHE A 420 5.37 -2.81 -12.95
C PHE A 420 5.03 -2.77 -14.45
N GLU A 421 4.56 -1.64 -15.00
CA GLU A 421 4.24 -1.48 -16.44
C GLU A 421 5.48 -1.57 -17.34
N TYR A 422 6.69 -1.36 -16.79
CA TYR A 422 7.95 -1.25 -17.53
C TYR A 422 8.62 -2.62 -17.69
N PRO A 423 8.72 -3.18 -18.92
CA PRO A 423 9.20 -4.54 -19.15
C PRO A 423 10.73 -4.70 -19.10
N GLY A 424 11.50 -3.61 -19.08
CA GLY A 424 12.96 -3.63 -18.99
C GLY A 424 13.51 -3.89 -17.57
N LEU A 425 12.68 -3.77 -16.54
CA LEU A 425 13.12 -3.79 -15.15
C LEU A 425 13.32 -5.22 -14.61
N ASP A 426 14.56 -5.52 -14.19
CA ASP A 426 14.84 -6.69 -13.34
C ASP A 426 14.40 -6.41 -11.88
N LEU A 427 13.09 -6.45 -11.65
CA LEU A 427 12.51 -6.23 -10.32
C LEU A 427 12.77 -7.40 -9.35
N TRP A 428 12.98 -8.62 -9.85
CA TRP A 428 12.72 -9.85 -9.10
C TRP A 428 13.97 -10.64 -8.68
N ASN A 429 15.15 -10.30 -9.19
CA ASN A 429 16.43 -10.94 -8.86
C ASN A 429 17.21 -10.04 -7.88
N ASN A 430 16.88 -10.17 -6.60
CA ASN A 430 17.33 -9.27 -5.53
C ASN A 430 17.56 -10.02 -4.20
N ASP A 431 17.94 -9.29 -3.14
CA ASP A 431 18.34 -9.83 -1.83
C ASP A 431 17.22 -9.88 -0.77
N VAL A 432 15.97 -9.61 -1.15
CA VAL A 432 14.86 -9.46 -0.20
C VAL A 432 14.50 -10.76 0.51
N VAL A 433 14.42 -10.70 1.84
CA VAL A 433 13.98 -11.82 2.67
C VAL A 433 12.47 -11.77 2.84
N SER A 434 11.77 -12.64 2.10
CA SER A 434 10.33 -12.88 2.23
C SER A 434 9.97 -14.31 1.80
N ASP A 435 8.76 -14.78 2.07
CA ASP A 435 8.24 -16.06 1.52
C ASP A 435 7.64 -15.89 0.12
N THR A 436 7.44 -14.65 -0.31
CA THR A 436 6.82 -14.23 -1.57
C THR A 436 7.84 -13.38 -2.32
N LYS A 437 7.91 -13.46 -3.65
CA LYS A 437 8.85 -12.61 -4.42
C LYS A 437 8.45 -11.14 -4.27
N MET A 438 9.41 -10.32 -3.85
CA MET A 438 9.23 -8.88 -3.67
C MET A 438 10.01 -8.12 -4.76
N PRO A 439 9.47 -7.01 -5.29
CA PRO A 439 10.18 -6.19 -6.26
C PRO A 439 11.26 -5.34 -5.57
N ARG A 440 12.27 -4.93 -6.36
CA ARG A 440 13.31 -3.95 -6.00
C ARG A 440 13.70 -3.14 -7.23
N LEU A 441 14.25 -1.94 -7.01
CA LEU A 441 14.79 -1.07 -8.06
C LEU A 441 16.32 -1.05 -8.10
N GLN A 442 16.99 -1.83 -7.25
CA GLN A 442 18.45 -1.94 -7.16
C GLN A 442 19.17 -2.33 -8.47
N ASN A 443 18.49 -3.02 -9.39
CA ASN A 443 19.04 -3.45 -10.68
C ASN A 443 18.52 -2.59 -11.86
N ALA A 444 17.67 -1.58 -11.61
CA ALA A 444 17.09 -0.73 -12.65
C ALA A 444 18.16 0.18 -13.28
N SER A 445 18.08 0.44 -14.60
CA SER A 445 19.05 1.34 -15.23
C SER A 445 18.75 2.80 -14.88
N PRO A 446 19.75 3.71 -14.94
CA PRO A 446 19.53 5.14 -14.78
C PRO A 446 18.49 5.72 -15.76
N ASP A 447 18.40 5.15 -16.96
CA ASP A 447 17.46 5.58 -18.00
C ASP A 447 16.03 5.14 -17.67
N ASP A 448 15.81 3.90 -17.21
CA ASP A 448 14.49 3.44 -16.74
C ASP A 448 14.01 4.30 -15.55
N LEU A 449 14.89 4.53 -14.57
CA LEU A 449 14.59 5.34 -13.39
C LEU A 449 14.26 6.79 -13.77
N MET A 450 14.95 7.35 -14.76
CA MET A 450 14.66 8.67 -15.32
C MET A 450 13.31 8.70 -16.06
N GLU A 451 12.96 7.67 -16.83
CA GLU A 451 11.68 7.59 -17.53
C GLU A 451 10.50 7.51 -16.53
N ILE A 452 10.58 6.62 -15.54
CA ILE A 452 9.52 6.44 -14.53
C ILE A 452 9.39 7.72 -13.68
N LYS A 453 10.50 8.34 -13.26
CA LYS A 453 10.49 9.64 -12.57
C LYS A 453 9.90 10.75 -13.45
N GLY A 454 10.13 10.70 -14.75
CA GLY A 454 9.48 11.55 -15.75
C GLY A 454 7.97 11.35 -15.81
N ALA A 455 7.50 10.10 -15.78
CA ALA A 455 6.07 9.77 -15.73
C ALA A 455 5.41 10.24 -14.43
N VAL A 456 6.01 9.99 -13.26
CA VAL A 456 5.53 10.52 -11.96
C VAL A 456 5.49 12.05 -11.97
N THR A 457 6.50 12.71 -12.53
CA THR A 457 6.54 14.17 -12.66
C THR A 457 5.44 14.70 -13.58
N LYS A 458 5.19 14.05 -14.72
CA LYS A 458 4.09 14.38 -15.64
C LYS A 458 2.72 14.21 -14.96
N MET A 459 2.52 13.12 -14.22
CA MET A 459 1.33 12.87 -13.41
C MET A 459 1.10 14.01 -12.40
N VAL A 460 2.10 14.32 -11.56
CA VAL A 460 2.01 15.38 -10.54
C VAL A 460 1.77 16.76 -11.16
N LEU A 461 2.42 17.10 -12.28
CA LEU A 461 2.22 18.39 -12.96
C LEU A 461 0.84 18.51 -13.63
N SER A 462 0.28 17.39 -14.13
CA SER A 462 -1.10 17.33 -14.62
C SER A 462 -2.14 17.47 -13.49
N GLY A 463 -1.80 16.95 -12.31
CA GLY A 463 -2.64 16.95 -11.12
C GLY A 463 -3.82 15.97 -11.19
N THR A 464 -4.58 15.94 -10.09
CA THR A 464 -5.89 15.28 -10.03
C THR A 464 -6.83 15.91 -11.05
N ARG A 465 -7.54 15.11 -11.86
CA ARG A 465 -8.55 15.63 -12.79
C ARG A 465 -9.54 16.56 -12.08
N SER A 466 -9.87 17.68 -12.72
CA SER A 466 -10.86 18.62 -12.19
C SER A 466 -12.25 17.99 -12.16
N GLU A 467 -13.03 18.31 -11.13
CA GLU A 467 -14.44 17.91 -11.03
C GLU A 467 -15.18 18.31 -12.31
N GLY A 468 -15.76 17.32 -13.01
CA GLY A 468 -16.41 17.49 -14.31
C GLY A 468 -15.64 16.97 -15.54
N GLN A 469 -14.33 16.67 -15.45
CA GLN A 469 -13.58 16.08 -16.58
C GLN A 469 -13.64 14.54 -16.64
N GLY A 470 -14.84 14.04 -16.91
CA GLY A 470 -15.13 12.62 -17.16
C GLY A 470 -15.48 11.81 -15.90
N VAL A 471 -15.90 10.55 -16.11
CA VAL A 471 -16.22 9.63 -15.02
C VAL A 471 -14.94 9.19 -14.33
N ASN A 472 -14.77 9.52 -13.05
CA ASN A 472 -13.74 8.93 -12.21
C ASN A 472 -14.21 7.54 -11.78
N VAL A 473 -13.66 6.49 -12.39
CA VAL A 473 -13.98 5.11 -12.06
C VAL A 473 -13.17 4.68 -10.84
N ASN A 474 -13.84 4.25 -9.76
CA ASN A 474 -13.16 3.69 -8.60
C ASN A 474 -12.66 2.27 -8.92
N TRP A 475 -11.48 2.18 -9.52
CA TRP A 475 -10.89 0.90 -9.89
C TRP A 475 -10.59 -0.02 -8.69
N GLN A 476 -10.49 0.51 -7.46
CA GLN A 476 -10.38 -0.33 -6.27
C GLN A 476 -11.69 -1.09 -5.97
N GLU A 477 -12.87 -0.48 -6.13
CA GLU A 477 -14.15 -1.21 -6.01
C GLU A 477 -14.27 -2.32 -7.07
N ILE A 478 -13.69 -2.12 -8.26
CA ILE A 478 -13.66 -3.13 -9.31
C ILE A 478 -12.71 -4.28 -8.95
N THR A 479 -11.53 -4.01 -8.37
CA THR A 479 -10.65 -5.10 -7.87
C THR A 479 -11.26 -5.84 -6.68
N ASP A 480 -12.02 -5.15 -5.83
CA ASP A 480 -12.79 -5.74 -4.72
C ASP A 480 -13.85 -6.72 -5.23
N ALA A 481 -14.65 -6.32 -6.21
CA ALA A 481 -15.67 -7.18 -6.80
C ALA A 481 -15.07 -8.46 -7.43
N VAL A 482 -13.91 -8.34 -8.09
CA VAL A 482 -13.16 -9.48 -8.62
C VAL A 482 -12.70 -10.42 -7.50
N LEU A 483 -12.09 -9.90 -6.43
CA LEU A 483 -11.67 -10.72 -5.29
C LEU A 483 -12.85 -11.36 -4.56
N GLN A 484 -13.92 -10.60 -4.31
CA GLN A 484 -15.11 -11.07 -3.61
C GLN A 484 -15.77 -12.24 -4.35
N ARG A 485 -15.79 -12.22 -5.69
CA ARG A 485 -16.31 -13.33 -6.49
C ARG A 485 -15.38 -14.54 -6.54
N TYR A 486 -14.07 -14.35 -6.74
CA TYR A 486 -13.17 -15.44 -7.14
C TYR A 486 -12.17 -15.91 -6.08
N SER A 487 -11.85 -15.10 -5.06
CA SER A 487 -10.75 -15.41 -4.14
C SER A 487 -11.01 -16.66 -3.29
N ALA A 488 -12.15 -16.74 -2.62
CA ALA A 488 -12.50 -17.91 -1.83
C ALA A 488 -12.75 -19.18 -2.69
N PRO A 489 -13.46 -19.11 -3.84
CA PRO A 489 -13.58 -20.25 -4.76
C PRO A 489 -12.25 -20.79 -5.29
N LEU A 490 -11.32 -19.93 -5.72
CA LEU A 490 -9.98 -20.35 -6.14
C LEU A 490 -9.18 -20.97 -5.00
N HIS A 491 -9.26 -20.38 -3.79
CA HIS A 491 -8.61 -20.96 -2.62
C HIS A 491 -9.15 -22.36 -2.32
N HIS A 492 -10.46 -22.55 -2.37
CA HIS A 492 -11.12 -23.84 -2.13
C HIS A 492 -10.70 -24.91 -3.14
N LEU A 493 -10.68 -24.57 -4.44
CA LEU A 493 -10.20 -25.47 -5.50
C LEU A 493 -8.70 -25.80 -5.40
N HIS A 494 -7.91 -24.95 -4.74
CA HIS A 494 -6.48 -25.19 -4.49
C HIS A 494 -6.21 -26.00 -3.20
N THR A 495 -6.94 -25.76 -2.11
CA THR A 495 -6.60 -26.33 -0.79
C THR A 495 -7.52 -27.46 -0.31
N ASN A 496 -8.74 -27.61 -0.84
CA ASN A 496 -9.66 -28.62 -0.34
C ASN A 496 -9.29 -30.03 -0.87
N VAL A 497 -8.74 -30.86 0.00
CA VAL A 497 -8.29 -32.23 -0.31
C VAL A 497 -9.40 -33.11 -0.88
N ALA A 498 -10.63 -33.01 -0.36
CA ALA A 498 -11.75 -33.83 -0.81
C ALA A 498 -12.22 -33.45 -2.22
N VAL A 499 -12.33 -32.14 -2.50
CA VAL A 499 -12.68 -31.63 -3.83
C VAL A 499 -11.58 -31.93 -4.86
N ARG A 500 -10.30 -31.87 -4.47
CA ARG A 500 -9.17 -32.26 -5.33
C ARG A 500 -8.99 -33.78 -5.50
N ALA A 501 -9.71 -34.60 -4.73
CA ALA A 501 -9.68 -36.06 -4.83
C ALA A 501 -10.81 -36.67 -5.71
N SER A 502 -11.83 -35.89 -6.08
CA SER A 502 -12.95 -36.34 -6.93
C SER A 502 -13.13 -35.42 -8.13
N LYS A 503 -13.07 -36.00 -9.34
CA LYS A 503 -13.39 -35.29 -10.60
C LYS A 503 -14.82 -34.72 -10.58
N GLU A 504 -15.78 -35.40 -9.94
CA GLU A 504 -17.18 -34.99 -9.83
C GLU A 504 -17.30 -33.72 -9.00
N ALA A 505 -16.71 -33.72 -7.79
CA ALA A 505 -16.75 -32.57 -6.90
C ALA A 505 -16.07 -31.35 -7.54
N TYR A 506 -14.89 -31.55 -8.15
CA TYR A 506 -14.13 -30.50 -8.82
C TYR A 506 -14.86 -29.91 -10.04
N ALA A 507 -15.37 -30.76 -10.94
CA ALA A 507 -16.11 -30.34 -12.12
C ALA A 507 -17.45 -29.67 -11.76
N SER A 508 -18.16 -30.19 -10.74
CA SER A 508 -19.41 -29.60 -10.25
C SER A 508 -19.19 -28.19 -9.66
N TYR A 509 -18.11 -28.02 -8.91
CA TYR A 509 -17.75 -26.73 -8.31
C TYR A 509 -17.38 -25.68 -9.38
N LEU A 510 -16.53 -26.05 -10.35
CA LEU A 510 -16.17 -25.17 -11.48
C LEU A 510 -17.39 -24.85 -12.35
N SER A 511 -18.21 -25.84 -12.69
CA SER A 511 -19.45 -25.66 -13.45
C SER A 511 -20.39 -24.69 -12.74
N THR A 512 -20.59 -24.83 -11.43
CA THR A 512 -21.45 -23.93 -10.63
C THR A 512 -20.91 -22.49 -10.59
N LEU A 513 -19.59 -22.30 -10.44
CA LEU A 513 -18.94 -20.99 -10.41
C LEU A 513 -19.06 -20.21 -11.73
N LEU A 514 -19.08 -20.94 -12.85
CA LEU A 514 -18.98 -20.41 -14.22
C LEU A 514 -20.27 -20.51 -15.03
N HIS A 515 -21.29 -21.23 -14.54
CA HIS A 515 -22.58 -21.41 -15.19
C HIS A 515 -23.20 -20.10 -15.73
N PRO A 516 -23.15 -18.93 -15.04
CA PRO A 516 -23.72 -17.68 -15.55
C PRO A 516 -23.08 -17.15 -16.86
N PHE A 517 -21.94 -17.68 -17.29
CA PHE A 517 -21.22 -17.25 -18.49
C PHE A 517 -21.33 -18.24 -19.64
N ILE A 518 -21.78 -19.47 -19.39
CA ILE A 518 -21.76 -20.58 -20.33
C ILE A 518 -23.10 -20.73 -21.03
N ASP A 519 -23.10 -20.66 -22.37
CA ASP A 519 -24.27 -20.96 -23.18
C ASP A 519 -24.24 -22.45 -23.57
N HIS A 520 -24.99 -23.27 -22.83
CA HIS A 520 -25.04 -24.72 -23.05
C HIS A 520 -25.75 -25.12 -24.36
N THR A 521 -26.39 -24.18 -25.07
CA THR A 521 -27.00 -24.41 -26.39
C THR A 521 -26.07 -24.03 -27.54
N ALA A 522 -25.20 -23.04 -27.32
CA ALA A 522 -24.25 -22.52 -28.30
C ALA A 522 -22.88 -22.21 -27.66
N ARG A 523 -22.18 -23.27 -27.21
CA ARG A 523 -20.85 -23.17 -26.57
C ARG A 523 -19.88 -22.40 -27.48
N ASN A 524 -19.26 -21.36 -26.93
CA ASN A 524 -18.28 -20.52 -27.62
C ASN A 524 -17.35 -19.88 -26.58
N SER A 525 -16.14 -20.43 -26.42
CA SER A 525 -15.20 -20.03 -25.37
C SER A 525 -14.89 -18.53 -25.37
N SER A 526 -14.72 -17.91 -26.54
CA SER A 526 -14.45 -16.46 -26.65
C SER A 526 -15.64 -15.61 -26.16
N ALA A 527 -16.87 -16.01 -26.48
CA ALA A 527 -18.07 -15.34 -25.99
C ALA A 527 -18.29 -15.57 -24.48
N GLU A 528 -17.94 -16.76 -23.97
CA GLU A 528 -18.02 -17.12 -22.55
C GLU A 528 -17.01 -16.32 -21.71
N VAL A 529 -15.77 -16.21 -22.20
CA VAL A 529 -14.73 -15.34 -21.64
C VAL A 529 -15.19 -13.87 -21.65
N LYS A 530 -15.69 -13.36 -22.78
CA LYS A 530 -16.18 -11.97 -22.88
C LYS A 530 -17.32 -11.69 -21.90
N ARG A 531 -18.26 -12.63 -21.73
CA ARG A 531 -19.31 -12.55 -20.69
C ARG A 531 -18.72 -12.53 -19.28
N CYS A 532 -17.76 -13.41 -18.97
CA CYS A 532 -17.09 -13.49 -17.68
C CYS A 532 -16.32 -12.20 -17.31
N ILE A 533 -15.69 -11.52 -18.27
CA ILE A 533 -15.02 -10.22 -18.04
C ILE A 533 -16.05 -9.09 -17.86
N SER A 534 -17.10 -9.08 -18.70
CA SER A 534 -18.08 -7.99 -18.79
C SER A 534 -18.88 -7.71 -17.50
N GLN A 535 -18.86 -8.63 -16.52
CA GLN A 535 -19.53 -8.44 -15.23
C GLN A 535 -18.86 -7.36 -14.35
N PHE A 536 -17.59 -7.03 -14.58
CA PHE A 536 -16.84 -6.03 -13.81
C PHE A 536 -16.37 -4.84 -14.67
N ILE A 537 -15.97 -5.13 -15.91
CA ILE A 537 -15.40 -4.15 -16.84
C ILE A 537 -16.37 -4.04 -18.02
N PRO A 538 -17.15 -2.95 -18.12
CA PRO A 538 -17.94 -2.73 -19.33
C PRO A 538 -17.00 -2.58 -20.53
N PRO A 539 -17.32 -3.15 -21.70
CA PRO A 539 -16.53 -2.93 -22.90
C PRO A 539 -16.46 -1.43 -23.22
N LEU A 540 -15.31 -0.96 -23.68
CA LEU A 540 -15.12 0.45 -24.03
C LEU A 540 -16.17 0.86 -25.09
N PRO A 541 -16.92 1.96 -24.90
CA PRO A 541 -17.91 2.40 -25.87
C PRO A 541 -17.30 2.56 -27.27
N ALA A 542 -18.00 2.14 -28.32
CA ALA A 542 -17.55 2.33 -29.70
C ALA A 542 -17.40 3.82 -30.11
N SER A 543 -17.95 4.74 -29.30
CA SER A 543 -17.77 6.20 -29.40
C SER A 543 -16.54 6.73 -28.66
N THR A 544 -15.73 5.87 -28.03
CA THR A 544 -14.46 6.26 -27.40
C THR A 544 -13.50 6.78 -28.49
N PRO A 545 -12.98 8.01 -28.40
CA PRO A 545 -12.08 8.53 -29.41
C PRO A 545 -10.83 7.64 -29.55
N PRO A 546 -10.29 7.40 -30.76
CA PRO A 546 -9.10 6.55 -30.95
C PRO A 546 -7.85 6.99 -30.17
N PHE A 547 -7.80 8.24 -29.71
CA PHE A 547 -6.72 8.81 -28.90
C PHE A 547 -6.98 8.73 -27.38
N ALA A 548 -8.18 8.33 -26.95
CA ALA A 548 -8.55 8.16 -25.55
C ALA A 548 -8.14 6.76 -25.06
N LEU A 549 -6.83 6.54 -24.93
CA LEU A 549 -6.26 5.29 -24.43
C LEU A 549 -6.83 4.93 -23.04
N PRO A 550 -7.13 3.65 -22.76
CA PRO A 550 -7.58 3.21 -21.44
C PRO A 550 -6.51 3.45 -20.36
N SER A 551 -6.97 3.73 -19.14
CA SER A 551 -6.09 3.91 -17.97
C SER A 551 -5.30 2.64 -17.66
N LEU A 552 -4.17 2.78 -16.97
CA LEU A 552 -3.36 1.65 -16.52
C LEU A 552 -4.17 0.64 -15.70
N ALA A 553 -5.07 1.12 -14.84
CA ALA A 553 -5.99 0.28 -14.09
C ALA A 553 -6.93 -0.52 -15.01
N HIS A 554 -7.57 0.12 -16.01
CA HIS A 554 -8.41 -0.60 -16.97
C HIS A 554 -7.62 -1.71 -17.68
N LYS A 555 -6.44 -1.39 -18.23
CA LYS A 555 -5.60 -2.37 -18.94
C LYS A 555 -5.23 -3.56 -18.05
N ALA A 556 -4.70 -3.30 -16.85
CA ALA A 556 -4.23 -4.34 -15.93
C ALA A 556 -5.36 -5.20 -15.38
N ILE A 557 -6.48 -4.58 -14.98
CA ILE A 557 -7.63 -5.30 -14.43
C ILE A 557 -8.31 -6.11 -15.55
N HIS A 558 -8.36 -5.61 -16.79
CA HIS A 558 -8.82 -6.38 -17.95
C HIS A 558 -7.90 -7.58 -18.25
N ALA A 559 -6.59 -7.38 -18.34
CA ALA A 559 -5.63 -8.45 -18.61
C ALA A 559 -5.67 -9.57 -17.55
N LEU A 560 -5.74 -9.20 -16.26
CA LEU A 560 -5.91 -10.18 -15.18
C LEU A 560 -7.26 -10.90 -15.26
N THR A 561 -8.35 -10.17 -15.49
CA THR A 561 -9.70 -10.77 -15.57
C THR A 561 -9.82 -11.69 -16.79
N HIS A 562 -9.19 -11.35 -17.91
CA HIS A 562 -9.08 -12.23 -19.07
C HIS A 562 -8.33 -13.52 -18.72
N THR A 563 -7.13 -13.41 -18.13
CA THR A 563 -6.33 -14.57 -17.69
C THR A 563 -7.11 -15.48 -16.73
N LEU A 564 -7.80 -14.88 -15.76
CA LEU A 564 -8.64 -15.56 -14.78
C LEU A 564 -9.83 -16.30 -15.44
N CYS A 565 -10.60 -15.60 -16.26
CA CYS A 565 -11.78 -16.17 -16.93
C CYS A 565 -11.39 -17.29 -17.91
N THR A 566 -10.38 -17.06 -18.76
CA THR A 566 -9.91 -18.03 -19.76
C THR A 566 -9.33 -19.28 -19.10
N THR A 567 -8.53 -19.13 -18.05
CA THR A 567 -7.96 -20.27 -17.32
C THR A 567 -9.03 -21.06 -16.58
N LEU A 568 -9.99 -20.40 -15.92
CA LEU A 568 -11.09 -21.07 -15.21
C LEU A 568 -12.05 -21.82 -16.14
N LEU A 569 -12.43 -21.22 -17.27
CA LEU A 569 -13.27 -21.89 -18.28
C LEU A 569 -12.53 -23.10 -18.89
N SER A 570 -11.24 -22.95 -19.21
CA SER A 570 -10.41 -24.06 -19.70
C SER A 570 -10.32 -25.23 -18.71
N ALA A 571 -10.09 -24.93 -17.42
CA ALA A 571 -10.07 -25.95 -16.37
C ALA A 571 -11.44 -26.64 -16.21
N SER A 572 -12.54 -25.88 -16.33
CA SER A 572 -13.91 -26.39 -16.26
C SER A 572 -14.25 -27.33 -17.40
N ASP A 573 -13.88 -26.99 -18.64
CA ASP A 573 -14.11 -27.86 -19.80
C ASP A 573 -13.28 -29.15 -19.72
N ILE A 574 -12.02 -29.07 -19.31
CA ILE A 574 -11.17 -30.25 -19.08
C ILE A 574 -11.76 -31.15 -17.99
N ALA A 575 -12.24 -30.58 -16.88
CA ALA A 575 -12.84 -31.34 -15.78
C ALA A 575 -14.17 -31.99 -16.20
N THR A 576 -15.05 -31.25 -16.90
CA THR A 576 -16.36 -31.74 -17.36
C THR A 576 -16.22 -32.84 -18.43
N LEU A 577 -15.29 -32.69 -19.37
CA LEU A 577 -14.97 -33.72 -20.38
C LEU A 577 -14.43 -35.02 -19.77
N SER A 578 -13.89 -34.99 -18.54
CA SER A 578 -13.46 -36.19 -17.81
C SER A 578 -14.63 -37.04 -17.31
N LEU A 579 -15.73 -36.40 -16.89
CA LEU A 579 -16.92 -37.09 -16.36
C LEU A 579 -17.50 -38.08 -17.39
N SER A 580 -17.64 -37.63 -18.63
CA SER A 580 -18.19 -38.42 -19.74
C SER A 580 -17.28 -39.57 -20.21
N ARG A 581 -16.07 -39.71 -19.66
CA ARG A 581 -15.03 -40.66 -20.13
C ARG A 581 -14.66 -41.74 -19.12
N SER A 582 -15.21 -41.73 -17.89
CA SER A 582 -14.82 -42.69 -16.84
C SER A 582 -15.97 -43.02 -15.91
N LEU A 583 -16.27 -44.32 -15.77
CA LEU A 583 -17.35 -44.86 -14.93
C LEU A 583 -17.03 -44.89 -13.42
N ALA A 584 -15.78 -44.61 -13.03
CA ALA A 584 -15.36 -44.64 -11.62
C ALA A 584 -15.62 -43.29 -10.92
N SER A 585 -16.53 -43.28 -9.95
CA SER A 585 -16.98 -42.09 -9.20
C SER A 585 -15.99 -41.57 -8.13
N THR A 586 -14.75 -42.10 -8.13
CA THR A 586 -13.74 -41.90 -7.07
C THR A 586 -12.35 -41.62 -7.64
N SER A 587 -12.29 -41.23 -8.92
CA SER A 587 -11.04 -40.86 -9.59
C SER A 587 -10.75 -39.37 -9.41
N PRO A 588 -9.48 -38.96 -9.23
CA PRO A 588 -9.12 -37.55 -9.10
C PRO A 588 -9.41 -36.77 -10.40
N PRO A 589 -9.50 -35.43 -10.33
CA PRO A 589 -9.60 -34.57 -11.51
C PRO A 589 -8.41 -34.74 -12.45
N PRO A 590 -8.53 -34.43 -13.76
CA PRO A 590 -7.39 -34.41 -14.67
C PRO A 590 -6.28 -33.48 -14.14
N SER A 591 -5.04 -33.96 -14.13
CA SER A 591 -3.88 -33.21 -13.61
C SER A 591 -3.73 -31.82 -14.24
N HIS A 592 -4.00 -31.70 -15.52
CA HIS A 592 -3.97 -30.41 -16.23
C HIS A 592 -5.00 -29.40 -15.70
N ALA A 593 -6.21 -29.84 -15.29
CA ALA A 593 -7.20 -28.93 -14.70
C ALA A 593 -6.79 -28.44 -13.30
N LEU A 594 -6.12 -29.30 -12.52
CA LEU A 594 -5.51 -28.92 -11.24
C LEU A 594 -4.38 -27.90 -11.46
N GLN A 595 -3.45 -28.20 -12.37
CA GLN A 595 -2.32 -27.35 -12.73
C GLN A 595 -2.76 -25.95 -13.21
N LEU A 596 -3.81 -25.84 -14.02
CA LEU A 596 -4.36 -24.56 -14.46
C LEU A 596 -4.81 -23.68 -13.28
N VAL A 597 -5.51 -24.25 -12.29
CA VAL A 597 -5.94 -23.49 -11.10
C VAL A 597 -4.76 -23.19 -10.16
N ASP A 598 -3.81 -24.11 -10.04
CA ASP A 598 -2.64 -23.94 -9.17
C ASP A 598 -1.71 -22.83 -9.71
N SER A 599 -1.39 -22.85 -11.02
CA SER A 599 -0.62 -21.78 -11.66
C SER A 599 -1.37 -20.45 -11.73
N LEU A 600 -2.70 -20.46 -11.89
CA LEU A 600 -3.51 -19.23 -11.77
C LEU A 600 -3.39 -18.63 -10.35
N ARG A 601 -3.40 -19.46 -9.31
CA ARG A 601 -3.18 -19.00 -7.93
C ARG A 601 -1.78 -18.40 -7.75
N GLU A 602 -0.75 -19.04 -8.28
CA GLU A 602 0.65 -18.56 -8.23
C GLU A 602 0.88 -17.25 -9.00
N TYR A 603 0.10 -17.01 -10.06
CA TYR A 603 0.08 -15.75 -10.80
C TYR A 603 -0.63 -14.62 -10.04
N LEU A 604 -1.83 -14.88 -9.51
CA LEU A 604 -2.67 -13.85 -8.88
C LEU A 604 -2.11 -13.33 -7.55
N GLN A 605 -1.49 -14.19 -6.73
CA GLN A 605 -0.81 -13.83 -5.47
C GLN A 605 -1.67 -13.04 -4.46
N TRP A 606 -2.98 -13.31 -4.42
CA TRP A 606 -3.92 -12.56 -3.59
C TRP A 606 -3.68 -12.73 -2.09
N THR A 607 -3.39 -11.61 -1.42
CA THR A 607 -3.07 -11.55 0.02
C THR A 607 -4.24 -11.96 0.93
N SER A 608 -5.47 -12.00 0.42
CA SER A 608 -6.64 -12.54 1.11
C SER A 608 -6.50 -14.02 1.47
N TRP A 609 -5.68 -14.80 0.74
CA TRP A 609 -5.40 -16.21 1.04
C TRP A 609 -4.50 -16.45 2.26
N LYS A 610 -3.94 -15.38 2.84
CA LYS A 610 -3.18 -15.41 4.09
C LYS A 610 -3.99 -14.88 5.29
N LEU A 611 -5.22 -14.40 5.08
CA LEU A 611 -6.02 -13.77 6.12
C LEU A 611 -6.56 -14.80 7.11
N CYS A 612 -6.42 -14.52 8.41
CA CYS A 612 -6.92 -15.40 9.46
C CYS A 612 -8.45 -15.41 9.49
N THR A 613 -9.04 -16.56 9.77
CA THR A 613 -10.49 -16.71 9.94
C THR A 613 -10.86 -16.75 11.42
N GLY A 614 -11.68 -15.80 11.89
CA GLY A 614 -12.32 -15.86 13.21
C GLY A 614 -11.40 -15.59 14.41
N CYS A 615 -10.53 -14.58 14.33
CA CYS A 615 -9.85 -14.05 15.51
C CYS A 615 -10.87 -13.45 16.50
N GLY A 616 -10.63 -13.61 17.80
CA GLY A 616 -11.48 -13.03 18.85
C GLY A 616 -11.28 -11.52 19.04
N ASP A 617 -12.23 -10.86 19.70
CA ASP A 617 -12.26 -9.40 19.91
C ASP A 617 -10.98 -8.82 20.56
N ALA A 618 -10.26 -9.63 21.33
CA ALA A 618 -9.00 -9.27 21.99
C ALA A 618 -7.77 -9.37 21.06
N GLU A 619 -7.87 -10.12 19.97
CA GLU A 619 -6.78 -10.56 19.09
C GLU A 619 -6.65 -9.72 17.81
N ILE A 620 -5.55 -9.88 17.09
CA ILE A 620 -5.38 -9.41 15.69
C ILE A 620 -4.73 -10.51 14.85
N CYS A 621 -4.99 -10.54 13.54
CA CYS A 621 -4.31 -11.47 12.62
C CYS A 621 -2.90 -10.95 12.30
N VAL A 622 -1.86 -11.43 12.99
CA VAL A 622 -0.53 -10.82 12.93
C VAL A 622 0.23 -11.17 11.64
N VAL A 623 0.49 -10.14 10.83
CA VAL A 623 1.54 -10.10 9.79
C VAL A 623 2.70 -9.21 10.23
N PRO A 624 3.90 -9.29 9.61
CA PRO A 624 4.95 -8.33 9.85
C PRO A 624 4.52 -6.91 9.47
N ILE A 625 4.75 -5.97 10.39
CA ILE A 625 4.47 -4.54 10.26
C ILE A 625 5.70 -3.85 10.83
N TRP A 626 6.46 -3.09 10.03
CA TRP A 626 7.72 -2.49 10.46
C TRP A 626 7.56 -1.72 11.78
N PRO A 627 8.45 -1.88 12.80
CA PRO A 627 9.69 -2.68 12.84
C PRO A 627 9.52 -4.08 13.47
N MET A 628 8.32 -4.68 13.39
CA MET A 628 7.90 -5.86 14.15
C MET A 628 7.49 -7.04 13.25
N GLY A 629 7.61 -8.27 13.76
CA GLY A 629 7.22 -9.50 13.08
C GLY A 629 8.38 -10.32 12.49
N SER A 630 8.02 -11.51 11.99
CA SER A 630 8.94 -12.58 11.56
C SER A 630 8.51 -13.26 10.26
N LEU A 631 9.43 -13.97 9.61
CA LEU A 631 9.18 -14.67 8.34
C LEU A 631 8.10 -15.75 8.43
N GLU A 632 7.97 -16.46 9.55
CA GLU A 632 6.88 -17.43 9.75
C GLU A 632 5.50 -16.74 9.87
N GLN A 633 5.42 -15.54 10.47
CA GLN A 633 4.18 -14.74 10.44
C GLN A 633 3.87 -14.21 9.04
N HIS A 634 4.89 -13.86 8.22
CA HIS A 634 4.66 -13.52 6.81
C HIS A 634 4.10 -14.71 6.01
N ARG A 635 4.58 -15.91 6.33
CA ARG A 635 4.24 -17.16 5.64
C ARG A 635 2.89 -17.73 6.08
N LYS A 636 2.59 -17.67 7.37
CA LYS A 636 1.39 -18.21 8.02
C LYS A 636 0.95 -17.27 9.14
N PRO A 637 0.21 -16.20 8.82
CA PRO A 637 -0.38 -15.32 9.82
C PRO A 637 -1.28 -16.10 10.78
N ARG A 638 -1.39 -15.63 12.02
CA ARG A 638 -2.25 -16.23 13.05
C ARG A 638 -2.91 -15.13 13.87
N CYS A 639 -4.08 -15.44 14.42
CA CYS A 639 -4.64 -14.65 15.51
C CYS A 639 -3.67 -14.73 16.69
N GLN A 640 -3.34 -13.57 17.28
CA GLN A 640 -2.52 -13.48 18.50
C GLN A 640 -3.11 -12.42 19.43
N SER A 641 -2.80 -12.55 20.71
CA SER A 641 -3.18 -11.65 21.79
C SER A 641 -2.02 -10.76 22.24
N GLY A 642 -2.32 -9.66 22.95
CA GLY A 642 -1.33 -8.68 23.40
C GLY A 642 -0.38 -9.15 24.52
N GLU A 643 -0.61 -10.33 25.07
CA GLU A 643 0.26 -10.96 26.09
C GLU A 643 1.41 -11.74 25.45
N GLU A 644 1.31 -12.05 24.15
CA GLU A 644 2.34 -12.77 23.40
C GLU A 644 3.50 -11.84 23.03
N ARG A 645 4.74 -12.26 23.33
CA ARG A 645 5.93 -11.47 23.01
C ARG A 645 6.06 -11.26 21.50
N GLY A 646 5.99 -10.00 21.08
CA GLY A 646 6.12 -9.59 19.69
C GLY A 646 7.38 -10.14 19.03
N SER A 647 7.19 -10.89 17.93
CA SER A 647 8.30 -11.48 17.18
C SER A 647 9.10 -10.42 16.41
N SER A 648 10.30 -10.78 15.96
CA SER A 648 11.21 -9.87 15.25
C SER A 648 12.10 -10.60 14.24
N GLY A 649 12.84 -9.82 13.43
CA GLY A 649 13.84 -10.33 12.49
C GLY A 649 13.42 -10.29 11.02
N TYR A 650 12.14 -10.11 10.68
CA TYR A 650 11.72 -9.95 9.28
C TYR A 650 12.36 -8.73 8.59
N TRP A 651 12.48 -7.62 9.34
CA TRP A 651 12.96 -6.33 8.83
C TRP A 651 14.47 -6.12 8.91
N GLY A 652 15.26 -7.19 9.05
CA GLY A 652 16.71 -7.12 9.22
C GLY A 652 17.16 -6.74 10.65
N TYR A 653 18.44 -6.37 10.79
CA TYR A 653 19.12 -6.26 12.09
C TYR A 653 18.95 -4.87 12.73
N ARG A 654 18.47 -4.81 13.98
CA ARG A 654 18.33 -3.56 14.75
C ARG A 654 19.67 -3.08 15.33
N GLY A 655 20.47 -2.40 14.51
CA GLY A 655 21.80 -1.86 14.89
C GLY A 655 21.79 -0.47 15.53
N PHE A 656 21.30 -0.31 16.77
CA PHE A 656 21.58 0.88 17.60
C PHE A 656 22.89 0.71 18.40
N GLY A 657 23.96 0.39 17.68
CA GLY A 657 25.31 0.18 18.21
C GLY A 657 26.29 -0.04 17.04
N PRO A 658 27.61 0.09 17.27
CA PRO A 658 28.60 -0.26 16.26
C PRO A 658 28.49 -1.74 15.88
N PRO A 659 29.00 -2.16 14.70
CA PRO A 659 29.20 -3.56 14.40
C PRO A 659 30.00 -4.25 15.53
N PRO A 660 29.78 -5.55 15.80
CA PRO A 660 30.72 -6.32 16.59
C PRO A 660 32.09 -6.22 15.91
N GLY A 661 33.00 -5.45 16.52
CA GLY A 661 34.34 -5.26 15.96
C GLY A 661 35.06 -6.60 15.88
N GLU A 662 35.88 -6.78 14.84
CA GLU A 662 36.82 -7.88 14.78
C GLU A 662 37.89 -7.66 15.86
N GLY A 663 37.57 -8.13 17.07
CA GLY A 663 38.52 -8.16 18.18
C GLY A 663 39.73 -9.01 17.80
N PRO A 664 40.93 -8.67 18.30
CA PRO A 664 42.15 -9.40 17.96
C PRO A 664 42.00 -10.89 18.31
N PRO A 665 42.68 -11.80 17.58
CA PRO A 665 42.49 -13.24 17.72
C PRO A 665 42.98 -13.76 19.07
N GLY A 666 42.08 -13.74 20.06
CA GLY A 666 42.29 -14.31 21.39
C GLY A 666 42.22 -15.84 21.38
N GLU A 667 43.07 -16.45 22.20
CA GLU A 667 43.32 -17.90 22.20
C GLU A 667 42.08 -18.73 22.55
N GLY A 668 41.95 -19.88 21.89
CA GLY A 668 40.72 -20.68 21.92
C GLY A 668 40.50 -21.44 23.23
N ARG A 669 39.22 -21.60 23.60
CA ARG A 669 38.75 -22.65 24.51
C ARG A 669 37.92 -23.65 23.69
N PRO A 670 38.23 -24.96 23.72
CA PRO A 670 37.47 -25.96 22.97
C PRO A 670 36.11 -26.23 23.63
N GLY A 671 35.08 -26.52 22.83
CA GLY A 671 33.81 -27.05 23.35
C GLY A 671 32.52 -26.29 23.04
N GLN A 672 32.37 -25.66 21.87
CA GLN A 672 31.04 -25.41 21.28
C GLN A 672 31.13 -25.30 19.75
N GLU A 673 30.50 -26.24 19.04
CA GLU A 673 30.46 -26.22 17.57
C GLU A 673 29.52 -25.12 17.08
N ARG A 674 30.00 -24.28 16.14
CA ARG A 674 29.14 -23.38 15.37
C ARG A 674 28.59 -24.14 14.16
N PRO A 675 27.27 -24.26 13.97
CA PRO A 675 26.71 -24.78 12.71
C PRO A 675 27.11 -23.85 11.55
N GLY A 676 27.90 -24.38 10.61
CA GLY A 676 28.47 -23.60 9.51
C GLY A 676 27.43 -23.15 8.47
N ARG A 677 27.71 -22.03 7.79
CA ARG A 677 26.88 -21.48 6.69
C ARG A 677 27.01 -22.30 5.39
N GLU A 678 26.66 -23.59 5.40
CA GLU A 678 26.82 -24.43 4.21
C GLU A 678 25.74 -25.50 3.96
N ARG A 679 24.57 -25.39 4.62
CA ARG A 679 23.41 -26.28 4.36
C ARG A 679 22.13 -25.53 3.95
N TRP A 680 22.22 -24.74 2.88
CA TRP A 680 21.04 -24.22 2.14
C TRP A 680 21.27 -24.25 0.61
N ARG A 681 21.82 -25.34 0.08
CA ARG A 681 22.02 -25.53 -1.37
C ARG A 681 21.84 -26.98 -1.85
N LYS A 682 20.80 -27.67 -1.35
CA LYS A 682 20.19 -28.88 -1.95
C LYS A 682 18.98 -29.33 -1.12
N GLU A 683 17.81 -28.85 -1.48
CA GLU A 683 16.57 -29.62 -1.47
C GLU A 683 15.71 -29.04 -2.61
N LYS A 684 15.11 -29.91 -3.41
CA LYS A 684 14.51 -29.57 -4.71
C LYS A 684 12.99 -29.44 -4.60
N CYS A 685 12.40 -28.84 -5.64
CA CYS A 685 11.02 -29.12 -6.00
C CYS A 685 10.89 -30.59 -6.44
N GLU A 686 9.87 -31.27 -5.92
CA GLU A 686 9.08 -32.28 -6.64
C GLU A 686 7.61 -31.85 -6.52
#